data_AF-A0A661N8H3-F1
#
_entry.id   AF-A0A661N8H3-F1
#
_cell.length_a   1.000
_cell.length_b   1.000
_cell.length_c   1.000
_cell.angle_alpha   90.00
_cell.angle_beta   90.00
_cell.angle_gamma   90.00
#
_symmetry.space_group_name_H-M   'P 1'
#
loop_
_entity.id
_entity.type
_entity.pdbx_description
1 polymer ?
#
loop_
_entity_poly.entity_id
_entity_poly.type
_entity_poly.pdbx_seq_one_letter_code
_entity_poly.pdbx_strand_id
1 'polypeptide(L)'
;MKSRPVLAAAAAAFFITACGDSGAGSDADVGVDAGRVAAPPQIPWLATGVPPLAFTPCPSGWREVSDSGVTTCEPYPEAGAADCAAGDAHFPGEAGCRPIGDPCPSDDYASTLPTDALVLYVNPRASTGGDGARGAPFQDPSDVPWGSLAAGTTVALAKGTYDDALEVPAGVAVVGACVAETIITGVAFEHLSVLAVTTAGEPALFRNLTIVDVPRVAIWARDGFALEVDGVLVERSKITGVLATASSSLVARNLVVRDTQHSSGMFGRGVSVEGGSRLEGSRMIVEGSFDFGISAADRDSEVVLSDVVVRGTRPRPGDMSFGGGIGAGSRARIDATRVLVEANHDFGVASGGLETVVTLTDAIIRDTRPPGEGSGGAGGAGIAVLDGGRAELTRVHAVGNHQIGIAISAPDTTAVLEHVVVSDTTPNDTDDVFGRGINVQEGARLDASHVVVQRNHDVGIFLGGPGVNATLTNTVVRDTLPRASNGGGGSGISVQTTASLDASQVLVERNHEVGIVVLGEDAEAHLVDVVVRNTEPRQENDFFGYGICAQATGTITGERVVVDGAYELGLFAIAGGTITMSDLAIQRVERSQSDDPSRVTGYALAAISATVDVTGFEVSDSTTCGLFVAAGTSTGELTSLDVRSGIVERSVIGACIQVDGYDLSRLMRDVEYRDNELNLDVTMLPVPEGLGASMP
;
A
#
# COMPACT_ATOMS: atom_id res chain seq x y z
N MET A 1 -50.49 24.22 35.97
CA MET A 1 -49.90 25.39 36.70
C MET A 1 -48.54 25.64 36.08
N LYS A 2 -48.19 26.74 35.40
CA LYS A 2 -48.72 28.08 35.14
C LYS A 2 -48.42 28.37 33.65
N SER A 3 -49.42 28.53 32.79
CA SER A 3 -49.96 29.79 32.22
C SER A 3 -49.20 30.33 30.98
N ARG A 4 -49.84 30.17 29.80
CA ARG A 4 -49.62 30.88 28.52
C ARG A 4 -49.98 32.38 28.67
N PRO A 5 -49.67 33.27 27.70
CA PRO A 5 -50.66 33.59 26.63
C PRO A 5 -50.05 33.98 25.24
N VAL A 6 -50.69 33.63 24.10
CA VAL A 6 -51.53 34.45 23.16
C VAL A 6 -50.67 35.18 22.08
N LEU A 7 -50.73 34.87 20.77
CA LEU A 7 -51.75 35.03 19.69
C LEU A 7 -51.91 36.45 19.11
N ALA A 8 -52.11 36.50 17.77
CA ALA A 8 -52.60 37.58 16.89
C ALA A 8 -51.55 38.50 16.21
N ALA A 9 -51.74 39.07 15.02
CA ALA A 9 -52.49 38.80 13.77
C ALA A 9 -52.29 40.04 12.86
N ALA A 10 -52.32 39.88 11.52
CA ALA A 10 -52.79 40.82 10.46
C ALA A 10 -51.94 40.62 9.18
N ALA A 11 -52.42 40.07 8.06
CA ALA A 11 -53.53 40.45 7.17
C ALA A 11 -53.28 41.74 6.35
N ALA A 12 -53.04 41.57 5.04
CA ALA A 12 -53.44 42.53 4.01
C ALA A 12 -53.66 41.78 2.68
N ALA A 13 -54.93 41.72 2.28
CA ALA A 13 -55.43 41.17 1.04
C ALA A 13 -55.39 42.20 -0.10
N PHE A 14 -55.32 41.75 -1.35
CA PHE A 14 -55.99 42.42 -2.46
C PHE A 14 -56.62 41.40 -3.40
N PHE A 15 -57.94 41.55 -3.56
CA PHE A 15 -58.83 40.85 -4.48
C PHE A 15 -58.68 41.38 -5.90
N ILE A 16 -58.77 40.50 -6.90
CA ILE A 16 -59.59 40.74 -8.10
C ILE A 16 -60.38 39.46 -8.43
N THR A 17 -61.69 39.66 -8.49
CA THR A 17 -62.77 38.74 -8.88
C THR A 17 -62.87 38.54 -10.39
N ALA A 18 -63.29 37.36 -10.88
CA ALA A 18 -64.56 37.17 -11.61
C ALA A 18 -64.75 35.73 -12.17
N CYS A 19 -65.94 35.18 -11.88
CA CYS A 19 -66.80 34.24 -12.64
C CYS A 19 -66.15 33.00 -13.30
N GLY A 20 -66.54 31.75 -13.02
CA GLY A 20 -67.83 31.23 -12.59
C GLY A 20 -68.44 30.41 -13.72
N ASP A 21 -68.33 29.09 -13.66
CA ASP A 21 -69.42 28.19 -14.06
C ASP A 21 -69.30 26.83 -13.37
N SER A 22 -70.45 26.26 -13.06
CA SER A 22 -70.69 25.12 -12.16
C SER A 22 -70.94 23.83 -12.93
N GLY A 23 -70.34 22.72 -12.49
CA GLY A 23 -70.64 21.40 -13.05
C GLY A 23 -69.96 20.27 -12.29
N ALA A 24 -70.77 19.57 -11.49
CA ALA A 24 -70.50 18.41 -10.65
C ALA A 24 -69.58 17.32 -11.23
N GLY A 25 -68.91 16.60 -10.34
CA GLY A 25 -68.42 15.25 -10.59
C GLY A 25 -67.18 14.93 -9.81
N SER A 26 -67.33 14.14 -8.74
CA SER A 26 -66.26 13.39 -8.12
C SER A 26 -65.42 12.68 -9.17
N ASP A 27 -64.11 12.84 -9.11
CA ASP A 27 -63.21 11.71 -8.84
C ASP A 27 -61.96 12.30 -8.21
N ALA A 28 -61.79 11.98 -6.93
CA ALA A 28 -60.47 12.05 -6.33
C ALA A 28 -59.67 10.97 -7.06
N ASP A 29 -58.82 11.38 -8.00
CA ASP A 29 -57.74 10.52 -8.48
C ASP A 29 -56.88 10.20 -7.25
N VAL A 30 -57.13 9.01 -6.72
CA VAL A 30 -56.25 8.32 -5.80
C VAL A 30 -54.96 8.16 -6.60
N GLY A 31 -53.95 8.97 -6.27
CA GLY A 31 -52.63 8.84 -6.87
C GLY A 31 -52.22 7.37 -6.77
N VAL A 32 -52.03 6.75 -7.93
CA VAL A 32 -51.39 5.44 -8.03
C VAL A 32 -50.04 5.62 -7.36
N ASP A 33 -49.81 4.93 -6.23
CA ASP A 33 -48.53 4.87 -5.53
C ASP A 33 -47.49 4.38 -6.54
N ALA A 34 -46.81 5.32 -7.19
CA ALA A 34 -45.77 5.04 -8.17
C ALA A 34 -44.54 4.63 -7.37
N GLY A 35 -44.07 3.40 -7.57
CA GLY A 35 -42.92 2.87 -6.84
C GLY A 35 -41.76 3.87 -6.86
N ARG A 36 -41.13 4.08 -5.70
CA ARG A 36 -40.03 5.02 -5.56
C ARG A 36 -38.76 4.43 -6.21
N VAL A 37 -38.19 5.16 -7.17
CA VAL A 37 -36.87 4.86 -7.75
C VAL A 37 -35.78 5.12 -6.70
N ALA A 38 -34.80 4.22 -6.61
CA ALA A 38 -33.65 4.38 -5.72
C ALA A 38 -32.82 5.62 -6.11
N ALA A 39 -32.41 6.42 -5.12
CA ALA A 39 -31.46 7.48 -5.37
C ALA A 39 -30.10 6.91 -5.82
N PRO A 40 -29.49 7.44 -6.91
CA PRO A 40 -28.23 6.92 -7.42
C PRO A 40 -27.05 7.27 -6.49
N PRO A 41 -25.96 6.48 -6.49
CA PRO A 41 -24.73 6.79 -5.78
C PRO A 41 -24.15 8.15 -6.16
N GLN A 42 -23.70 8.90 -5.17
CA GLN A 42 -23.02 10.19 -5.30
C GLN A 42 -21.51 10.00 -5.39
N ILE A 43 -21.08 9.40 -6.49
CA ILE A 43 -19.66 9.24 -6.83
C ILE A 43 -19.35 10.17 -8.00
N PRO A 44 -18.71 11.35 -7.77
CA PRO A 44 -18.56 12.39 -8.79
C PRO A 44 -17.91 11.92 -10.09
N TRP A 45 -17.03 10.93 -9.99
CA TRP A 45 -16.26 10.43 -11.10
C TRP A 45 -16.85 9.20 -11.80
N LEU A 46 -17.88 8.55 -11.23
CA LEU A 46 -18.39 7.28 -11.76
C LEU A 46 -18.90 7.40 -13.21
N ALA A 47 -19.59 8.49 -13.54
CA ALA A 47 -20.16 8.72 -14.87
C ALA A 47 -19.09 8.99 -15.94
N THR A 48 -17.95 9.56 -15.55
CA THR A 48 -16.81 9.82 -16.44
C THR A 48 -15.85 8.63 -16.53
N GLY A 49 -16.03 7.63 -15.68
CA GLY A 49 -15.06 6.58 -15.41
C GLY A 49 -14.12 6.96 -14.25
N VAL A 50 -13.50 5.94 -13.64
CA VAL A 50 -12.48 6.12 -12.60
C VAL A 50 -11.49 7.18 -13.09
N PRO A 51 -11.33 8.31 -12.39
CA PRO A 51 -10.37 9.32 -12.80
C PRO A 51 -9.02 8.63 -12.86
N PRO A 52 -8.17 8.93 -13.85
CA PRO A 52 -6.82 8.43 -13.81
C PRO A 52 -6.21 8.88 -12.48
N LEU A 53 -5.91 7.91 -11.62
CA LEU A 53 -5.10 8.16 -10.44
C LEU A 53 -3.72 8.47 -10.99
N ALA A 54 -3.45 9.77 -11.05
CA ALA A 54 -2.28 10.31 -11.70
C ALA A 54 -1.37 10.85 -10.60
N PHE A 55 -0.18 10.27 -10.46
CA PHE A 55 0.88 10.83 -9.60
C PHE A 55 1.52 12.08 -10.22
N THR A 56 0.80 12.73 -11.12
CA THR A 56 1.26 13.83 -11.96
C THR A 56 1.03 15.19 -11.27
N PRO A 57 1.92 16.17 -11.51
CA PRO A 57 3.12 16.06 -12.33
C PRO A 57 4.17 15.15 -11.67
N CYS A 58 4.83 14.32 -12.48
CA CYS A 58 5.91 13.49 -11.98
C CYS A 58 7.07 14.36 -11.48
N PRO A 59 7.86 13.87 -10.52
CA PRO A 59 9.10 14.51 -10.13
C PRO A 59 9.99 14.85 -11.33
N SER A 60 10.78 15.92 -11.20
CA SER A 60 11.71 16.32 -12.27
C SER A 60 12.61 15.15 -12.67
N GLY A 61 12.68 14.86 -13.97
CA GLY A 61 13.48 13.76 -14.53
C GLY A 61 12.77 12.41 -14.54
N TRP A 62 11.67 12.25 -13.81
CA TRP A 62 10.86 11.03 -13.83
C TRP A 62 9.87 11.10 -15.00
N ARG A 63 9.61 9.95 -15.63
CA ARG A 63 8.69 9.86 -16.77
C ARG A 63 7.32 9.37 -16.33
N GLU A 64 6.28 9.89 -16.96
CA GLU A 64 4.92 9.38 -16.79
C GLU A 64 4.78 8.03 -17.49
N VAL A 65 4.19 7.05 -16.79
CA VAL A 65 3.83 5.75 -17.35
C VAL A 65 2.36 5.50 -17.04
N SER A 66 1.56 5.37 -18.08
CA SER A 66 0.14 5.04 -17.93
C SER A 66 -0.07 3.56 -18.21
N ASP A 67 -0.56 2.83 -17.23
CA ASP A 67 -1.04 1.46 -17.38
C ASP A 67 -2.44 1.33 -16.79
N SER A 68 -3.34 0.72 -17.56
CA SER A 68 -4.68 0.32 -17.11
C SER A 68 -5.46 1.43 -16.39
N GLY A 69 -5.31 2.70 -16.81
CA GLY A 69 -6.02 3.84 -16.20
C GLY A 69 -5.38 4.39 -14.93
N VAL A 70 -4.16 3.98 -14.58
CA VAL A 70 -3.33 4.61 -13.55
C VAL A 70 -2.12 5.23 -14.24
N THR A 71 -1.76 6.47 -13.89
CA THR A 71 -0.52 7.10 -14.36
C THR A 71 0.45 7.23 -13.21
N THR A 72 1.55 6.51 -13.31
CA THR A 72 2.62 6.47 -12.31
C THR A 72 3.88 7.16 -12.84
N CYS A 73 4.87 7.31 -11.97
CA CYS A 73 6.11 8.02 -12.29
C CYS A 73 7.28 7.05 -12.25
N GLU A 74 7.93 6.78 -13.38
CA GLU A 74 9.13 5.94 -13.44
C GLU A 74 10.39 6.80 -13.32
N PRO A 75 11.32 6.46 -12.40
CA PRO A 75 12.54 7.24 -12.17
C PRO A 75 13.59 7.07 -13.27
N TYR A 76 13.47 6.04 -14.10
CA TYR A 76 14.45 5.72 -15.14
C TYR A 76 13.84 5.77 -16.54
N PRO A 77 14.68 5.91 -17.59
CA PRO A 77 14.27 5.72 -18.98
C PRO A 77 13.58 4.37 -19.22
N GLU A 78 12.91 4.21 -20.36
CA GLU A 78 12.23 2.95 -20.72
C GLU A 78 13.15 1.73 -20.71
N ALA A 79 14.44 1.91 -21.01
CA ALA A 79 15.45 0.86 -20.93
C ALA A 79 15.82 0.45 -19.48
N GLY A 80 15.31 1.14 -18.47
CA GLY A 80 15.64 0.94 -17.06
C GLY A 80 16.95 1.62 -16.63
N ALA A 81 17.43 1.25 -15.45
CA ALA A 81 18.74 1.66 -14.96
C ALA A 81 19.84 1.06 -15.84
N ALA A 82 20.92 1.80 -16.06
CA ALA A 82 22.02 1.40 -16.93
C ALA A 82 23.15 0.78 -16.11
N ASP A 83 23.87 -0.19 -16.68
CA ASP A 83 25.11 -0.69 -16.12
C ASP A 83 26.22 0.35 -16.32
N CYS A 84 26.69 0.93 -15.23
CA CYS A 84 27.66 2.03 -15.26
C CYS A 84 29.11 1.56 -15.14
N ALA A 85 30.03 2.37 -15.65
CA ALA A 85 31.47 2.17 -15.47
C ALA A 85 31.87 2.30 -13.99
N ALA A 86 33.06 1.83 -13.64
CA ALA A 86 33.59 1.99 -12.29
C ALA A 86 33.69 3.49 -11.91
N GLY A 87 33.12 3.87 -10.77
CA GLY A 87 33.05 5.25 -10.30
C GLY A 87 31.87 6.08 -10.85
N ASP A 88 31.05 5.48 -11.71
CA ASP A 88 29.83 6.08 -12.25
C ASP A 88 28.58 5.39 -11.67
N ALA A 89 27.45 6.10 -11.69
CA ALA A 89 26.14 5.59 -11.33
C ALA A 89 25.04 6.25 -12.16
N HIS A 90 23.91 5.55 -12.32
CA HIS A 90 22.70 6.09 -12.94
C HIS A 90 21.74 6.41 -11.80
N PHE A 91 21.70 7.67 -11.37
CA PHE A 91 20.81 8.12 -10.30
C PHE A 91 19.37 8.27 -10.82
N PRO A 92 18.34 8.15 -9.94
CA PRO A 92 16.95 8.33 -10.36
C PRO A 92 16.71 9.75 -10.90
N GLY A 93 15.94 9.85 -11.98
CA GLY A 93 15.64 11.09 -12.69
C GLY A 93 16.71 11.54 -13.69
N GLU A 94 17.82 10.81 -13.83
CA GLU A 94 18.86 11.10 -14.82
C GLU A 94 18.63 10.31 -16.12
N ALA A 95 19.21 10.78 -17.22
CA ALA A 95 19.05 10.13 -18.54
C ALA A 95 19.98 8.92 -18.75
N GLY A 96 20.97 8.73 -17.88
CA GLY A 96 21.99 7.71 -17.99
C GLY A 96 23.04 7.82 -16.89
N CYS A 97 24.10 7.02 -17.02
CA CYS A 97 25.24 7.03 -16.09
C CYS A 97 25.99 8.37 -16.09
N ARG A 98 26.46 8.77 -14.92
CA ARG A 98 27.42 9.86 -14.73
C ARG A 98 28.40 9.54 -13.59
N PRO A 99 29.50 10.29 -13.46
CA PRO A 99 30.36 10.22 -12.28
C PRO A 99 29.57 10.41 -10.98
N ILE A 100 29.86 9.57 -9.99
CA ILE A 100 29.25 9.66 -8.64
C ILE A 100 29.62 11.00 -8.00
N GLY A 101 30.92 11.35 -8.01
CA GLY A 101 31.44 12.66 -7.57
C GLY A 101 31.90 13.52 -8.75
N ASP A 102 32.96 14.29 -8.51
CA ASP A 102 33.61 15.07 -9.57
C ASP A 102 34.28 14.14 -10.61
N PRO A 103 34.30 14.52 -11.91
CA PRO A 103 35.00 13.77 -12.94
C PRO A 103 36.51 13.74 -12.67
N CYS A 104 37.18 12.65 -13.07
CA CYS A 104 38.61 12.51 -12.87
C CYS A 104 39.42 13.62 -13.58
N PRO A 105 40.26 14.37 -12.84
CA PRO A 105 41.07 15.44 -13.41
C PRO A 105 42.19 14.86 -14.28
N SER A 106 42.78 15.70 -15.13
CA SER A 106 44.02 15.32 -15.84
C SER A 106 45.25 15.33 -14.94
N ASP A 107 45.22 16.13 -13.86
CA ASP A 107 46.26 16.19 -12.83
C ASP A 107 46.09 15.06 -11.79
N ASP A 108 47.07 14.90 -10.90
CA ASP A 108 47.06 13.88 -9.85
C ASP A 108 46.00 14.16 -8.76
N TYR A 109 45.57 15.42 -8.59
CA TYR A 109 44.67 15.86 -7.51
C TYR A 109 43.40 16.53 -8.06
N ALA A 110 42.38 16.63 -7.21
CA ALA A 110 41.10 17.27 -7.55
C ALA A 110 41.28 18.72 -8.03
N SER A 111 40.46 19.10 -9.02
CA SER A 111 40.43 20.48 -9.54
C SER A 111 39.68 21.45 -8.63
N THR A 112 38.93 20.92 -7.66
CA THR A 112 38.02 21.64 -6.75
C THR A 112 38.64 21.93 -5.38
N LEU A 113 39.96 21.73 -5.21
CA LEU A 113 40.67 22.01 -3.95
C LEU A 113 40.65 23.51 -3.61
N PRO A 114 40.57 23.87 -2.31
CA PRO A 114 40.57 25.26 -1.89
C PRO A 114 41.89 25.96 -2.22
N THR A 115 41.80 27.26 -2.52
CA THR A 115 42.97 28.09 -2.86
C THR A 115 43.38 29.05 -1.74
N ASP A 116 42.51 29.21 -0.75
CA ASP A 116 42.59 30.14 0.38
C ASP A 116 42.70 29.42 1.74
N ALA A 117 42.80 28.08 1.75
CA ALA A 117 42.96 27.26 2.94
C ALA A 117 44.23 26.40 2.88
N LEU A 118 44.65 25.85 4.02
CA LEU A 118 45.78 24.93 4.09
C LEU A 118 45.40 23.60 3.42
N VAL A 119 46.20 23.19 2.43
CA VAL A 119 46.08 21.89 1.76
C VAL A 119 47.33 21.05 2.02
N LEU A 120 47.15 19.89 2.63
CA LEU A 120 48.17 18.85 2.74
C LEU A 120 47.96 17.83 1.62
N TYR A 121 49.03 17.42 0.96
CA TYR A 121 48.99 16.56 -0.22
C TYR A 121 49.52 15.17 0.12
N VAL A 122 48.79 14.14 -0.27
CA VAL A 122 49.16 12.73 -0.12
C VAL A 122 49.20 12.06 -1.49
N ASN A 123 50.28 11.38 -1.84
CA ASN A 123 50.43 10.68 -3.12
C ASN A 123 51.20 9.36 -2.91
N PRO A 124 50.60 8.20 -3.22
CA PRO A 124 51.21 6.89 -2.95
C PRO A 124 52.43 6.61 -3.85
N ARG A 125 52.61 7.42 -4.91
CA ARG A 125 53.77 7.37 -5.80
C ARG A 125 54.91 8.28 -5.34
N ALA A 126 54.73 9.05 -4.27
CA ALA A 126 55.74 9.91 -3.71
C ALA A 126 56.83 9.13 -2.96
N SER A 127 57.96 9.78 -2.69
CA SER A 127 59.02 9.22 -1.85
C SER A 127 58.64 9.32 -0.37
N THR A 128 59.11 8.38 0.44
CA THR A 128 58.94 8.42 1.91
C THR A 128 59.52 9.70 2.52
N GLY A 129 58.90 10.19 3.58
CA GLY A 129 59.39 11.35 4.34
C GLY A 129 59.06 12.72 3.74
N GLY A 130 58.01 12.81 2.91
CA GLY A 130 57.44 14.09 2.48
C GLY A 130 56.93 14.94 3.66
N ASP A 131 56.74 16.24 3.43
CA ASP A 131 56.26 17.21 4.43
C ASP A 131 54.79 17.60 4.22
N GLY A 132 54.12 16.98 3.24
CA GLY A 132 52.74 17.26 2.89
C GLY A 132 52.55 18.45 1.95
N ALA A 133 53.62 19.13 1.52
CA ALA A 133 53.52 20.14 0.46
C ALA A 133 53.32 19.46 -0.91
N ARG A 134 52.70 20.16 -1.87
CA ARG A 134 52.47 19.62 -3.22
C ARG A 134 53.75 19.14 -3.93
N GLY A 135 54.90 19.76 -3.64
CA GLY A 135 56.21 19.38 -4.19
C GLY A 135 56.90 18.23 -3.45
N ALA A 136 56.46 17.90 -2.23
CA ALA A 136 56.97 16.82 -1.40
C ALA A 136 55.80 16.19 -0.60
N PRO A 137 54.81 15.61 -1.28
CA PRO A 137 53.59 15.11 -0.63
C PRO A 137 53.92 13.94 0.30
N PHE A 138 53.09 13.73 1.32
CA PHE A 138 53.13 12.52 2.12
C PHE A 138 52.91 11.30 1.23
N GLN A 139 53.55 10.18 1.53
CA GLN A 139 53.37 8.98 0.72
C GLN A 139 52.02 8.32 1.06
N ASP A 140 51.71 8.25 2.35
CA ASP A 140 50.56 7.51 2.86
C ASP A 140 49.72 8.36 3.84
N PRO A 141 48.38 8.16 3.94
CA PRO A 141 47.55 8.82 4.95
C PRO A 141 48.05 8.67 6.40
N SER A 142 48.75 7.59 6.73
CA SER A 142 49.35 7.37 8.05
C SER A 142 50.49 8.35 8.38
N ASP A 143 51.12 8.97 7.38
CA ASP A 143 52.14 10.00 7.57
C ASP A 143 51.53 11.37 7.94
N VAL A 144 50.22 11.54 7.74
CA VAL A 144 49.53 12.80 8.04
C VAL A 144 49.39 12.97 9.56
N PRO A 145 49.76 14.13 10.14
CA PRO A 145 49.70 14.34 11.58
C PRO A 145 48.26 14.71 12.03
N TRP A 146 47.30 13.79 11.85
CA TRP A 146 45.86 13.99 12.06
C TRP A 146 45.51 14.70 13.38
N GLY A 147 46.09 14.26 14.50
CA GLY A 147 45.80 14.83 15.82
C GLY A 147 46.26 16.29 16.03
N SER A 148 46.99 16.87 15.08
CA SER A 148 47.45 18.27 15.12
C SER A 148 46.77 19.18 14.09
N LEU A 149 45.92 18.63 13.23
CA LEU A 149 45.24 19.40 12.19
C LEU A 149 44.19 20.32 12.79
N ALA A 150 44.14 21.56 12.29
CA ALA A 150 43.11 22.52 12.64
C ALA A 150 41.90 22.40 11.71
N ALA A 151 40.71 22.75 12.21
CA ALA A 151 39.52 22.90 11.38
C ALA A 151 39.78 23.87 10.21
N GLY A 152 39.22 23.55 9.04
CA GLY A 152 39.48 24.23 7.76
C GLY A 152 40.66 23.68 6.97
N THR A 153 41.42 22.72 7.52
CA THR A 153 42.49 22.04 6.76
C THR A 153 41.88 21.05 5.77
N THR A 154 42.43 21.00 4.55
CA THR A 154 42.09 19.98 3.55
C THR A 154 43.26 19.03 3.33
N VAL A 155 43.00 17.73 3.34
CA VAL A 155 43.94 16.68 2.94
C VAL A 155 43.53 16.19 1.55
N ALA A 156 44.35 16.48 0.56
CA ALA A 156 44.15 16.09 -0.83
C ALA A 156 44.80 14.74 -1.10
N LEU A 157 44.00 13.73 -1.44
CA LEU A 157 44.48 12.42 -1.86
C LEU A 157 44.63 12.41 -3.39
N ALA A 158 45.83 12.08 -3.85
CA ALA A 158 46.08 11.86 -5.25
C ALA A 158 45.34 10.62 -5.77
N LYS A 159 45.39 10.44 -7.09
CA LYS A 159 45.02 9.17 -7.73
C LYS A 159 45.93 8.04 -7.24
N GLY A 160 45.31 6.96 -6.79
CA GLY A 160 46.00 5.76 -6.33
C GLY A 160 45.17 4.95 -5.35
N THR A 161 45.82 3.92 -4.80
CA THR A 161 45.25 3.02 -3.80
C THR A 161 45.96 3.23 -2.47
N TYR A 162 45.18 3.29 -1.40
CA TYR A 162 45.62 3.52 -0.03
C TYR A 162 45.09 2.39 0.87
N ASP A 163 45.95 1.85 1.71
CA ASP A 163 45.64 0.67 2.54
C ASP A 163 45.32 1.03 4.01
N ASP A 164 45.19 2.34 4.30
CA ASP A 164 44.99 2.90 5.63
C ASP A 164 43.54 3.32 5.94
N ALA A 165 43.27 3.52 7.23
CA ALA A 165 42.03 4.13 7.71
C ALA A 165 42.21 5.65 7.88
N LEU A 166 41.12 6.39 7.65
CA LEU A 166 41.08 7.85 7.78
C LEU A 166 40.30 8.23 9.04
N GLU A 167 41.05 8.49 10.10
CA GLU A 167 40.54 8.99 11.38
C GLU A 167 40.70 10.52 11.45
N VAL A 168 39.64 11.23 11.06
CA VAL A 168 39.71 12.65 10.73
C VAL A 168 39.13 13.50 11.88
N PRO A 169 39.83 14.55 12.36
CA PRO A 169 39.26 15.47 13.35
C PRO A 169 38.09 16.30 12.79
N ALA A 170 37.24 16.81 13.67
CA ALA A 170 36.18 17.75 13.32
C ALA A 170 36.68 18.94 12.49
N GLY A 171 35.91 19.32 11.46
CA GLY A 171 36.17 20.45 10.58
C GLY A 171 37.31 20.25 9.57
N VAL A 172 37.92 19.05 9.48
CA VAL A 172 38.92 18.72 8.46
C VAL A 172 38.23 18.05 7.27
N ALA A 173 38.68 18.39 6.06
CA ALA A 173 38.20 17.79 4.81
C ALA A 173 39.23 16.84 4.22
N VAL A 174 38.79 15.69 3.72
CA VAL A 174 39.57 14.78 2.87
C VAL A 174 38.95 14.75 1.49
N VAL A 175 39.73 15.09 0.47
CA VAL A 175 39.26 15.22 -0.91
C VAL A 175 40.12 14.34 -1.81
N GLY A 176 39.53 13.29 -2.37
CA GLY A 176 40.13 12.48 -3.42
C GLY A 176 40.08 13.17 -4.77
N ALA A 177 40.91 12.71 -5.71
CA ALA A 177 40.96 13.23 -7.07
C ALA A 177 39.65 12.96 -7.82
N CYS A 178 39.11 11.75 -7.69
CA CYS A 178 37.80 11.31 -8.18
C CYS A 178 37.48 9.93 -7.64
N VAL A 179 36.19 9.55 -7.69
CA VAL A 179 35.72 8.25 -7.22
C VAL A 179 36.43 7.09 -7.94
N ALA A 180 36.62 7.16 -9.26
CA ALA A 180 37.17 6.05 -10.03
C ALA A 180 38.66 5.77 -9.77
N GLU A 181 39.45 6.75 -9.32
CA GLU A 181 40.91 6.62 -9.22
C GLU A 181 41.50 6.94 -7.84
N THR A 182 40.68 7.33 -6.85
CA THR A 182 41.12 7.44 -5.43
C THR A 182 40.45 6.34 -4.61
N ILE A 183 41.22 5.31 -4.27
CA ILE A 183 40.70 4.04 -3.73
C ILE A 183 41.29 3.78 -2.34
N ILE A 184 40.44 3.45 -1.38
CA ILE A 184 40.81 3.09 0.00
C ILE A 184 40.38 1.65 0.27
N THR A 185 41.30 0.79 0.72
CA THR A 185 41.02 -0.63 1.03
C THR A 185 40.93 -0.93 2.53
N GLY A 186 41.50 -0.05 3.37
CA GLY A 186 41.36 -0.10 4.84
C GLY A 186 41.73 -1.43 5.49
N VAL A 187 42.78 -2.11 5.00
CA VAL A 187 43.21 -3.45 5.46
C VAL A 187 44.03 -3.43 6.77
N ALA A 188 44.31 -2.26 7.34
CA ALA A 188 45.00 -2.12 8.62
C ALA A 188 44.18 -2.70 9.80
N PHE A 189 44.77 -3.64 10.55
CA PHE A 189 44.06 -4.43 11.59
C PHE A 189 43.62 -3.65 12.84
N GLU A 190 44.02 -2.39 13.01
CA GLU A 190 43.80 -1.62 14.25
C GLU A 190 42.48 -0.82 14.29
N HIS A 191 41.83 -0.53 13.16
CA HIS A 191 40.68 0.39 13.10
C HIS A 191 39.33 -0.28 12.91
N LEU A 192 38.32 0.06 13.71
CA LEU A 192 36.99 -0.56 13.59
C LEU A 192 36.19 -0.13 12.34
N SER A 193 36.60 0.96 11.68
CA SER A 193 36.03 1.44 10.42
C SER A 193 37.11 2.09 9.54
N VAL A 194 36.81 2.33 8.26
CA VAL A 194 37.73 2.99 7.33
C VAL A 194 37.64 4.51 7.42
N LEU A 195 36.43 5.08 7.40
CA LEU A 195 36.22 6.51 7.66
C LEU A 195 35.59 6.69 9.03
N ALA A 196 36.19 7.54 9.85
CA ALA A 196 35.64 7.93 11.14
C ALA A 196 36.06 9.35 11.52
N VAL A 197 35.25 9.96 12.41
CA VAL A 197 35.58 11.23 13.05
C VAL A 197 36.16 10.98 14.44
N THR A 198 37.16 11.75 14.86
CA THR A 198 37.86 11.53 16.15
C THR A 198 37.57 12.56 17.23
N THR A 199 37.00 13.71 16.87
CA THR A 199 36.71 14.79 17.81
C THR A 199 35.34 15.42 17.57
N ALA A 200 34.76 16.03 18.60
CA ALA A 200 33.52 16.79 18.49
C ALA A 200 33.79 18.18 17.88
N GLY A 201 32.85 18.66 17.06
CA GLY A 201 32.90 19.99 16.45
C GLY A 201 32.14 20.05 15.13
N GLU A 202 32.57 20.95 14.25
CA GLU A 202 32.08 21.03 12.88
C GLU A 202 32.24 19.69 12.13
N PRO A 203 31.34 19.35 11.19
CA PRO A 203 31.43 18.09 10.47
C PRO A 203 32.77 17.90 9.76
N ALA A 204 33.35 16.70 9.85
CA ALA A 204 34.43 16.30 8.95
C ALA A 204 33.84 15.94 7.58
N LEU A 205 34.57 16.24 6.50
CA LEU A 205 34.07 16.10 5.12
C LEU A 205 34.91 15.08 4.35
N PHE A 206 34.26 14.10 3.71
CA PHE A 206 34.91 13.19 2.75
C PHE A 206 34.31 13.35 1.36
N ARG A 207 35.17 13.53 0.34
CA ARG A 207 34.72 13.72 -1.04
C ARG A 207 35.52 12.93 -2.05
N ASN A 208 34.86 12.51 -3.13
CA ASN A 208 35.46 12.01 -4.36
C ASN A 208 36.40 10.80 -4.16
N LEU A 209 35.93 9.77 -3.45
CA LEU A 209 36.73 8.59 -3.15
C LEU A 209 35.90 7.30 -3.19
N THR A 210 36.59 6.18 -3.37
CA THR A 210 36.04 4.83 -3.28
C THR A 210 36.60 4.12 -2.06
N ILE A 211 35.74 3.39 -1.34
CA ILE A 211 36.09 2.47 -0.27
C ILE A 211 35.71 1.06 -0.73
N VAL A 212 36.67 0.15 -0.80
CA VAL A 212 36.47 -1.15 -1.44
C VAL A 212 37.08 -2.32 -0.68
N ASP A 213 36.40 -3.46 -0.67
CA ASP A 213 36.89 -4.74 -0.11
C ASP A 213 37.26 -4.68 1.39
N VAL A 214 36.60 -3.77 2.13
CA VAL A 214 36.92 -3.54 3.53
C VAL A 214 36.40 -4.67 4.43
N PRO A 215 37.21 -5.19 5.37
CA PRO A 215 36.79 -6.27 6.26
C PRO A 215 35.86 -5.79 7.40
N ARG A 216 35.51 -4.50 7.42
CA ARG A 216 34.85 -3.81 8.55
C ARG A 216 33.76 -2.85 8.07
N VAL A 217 33.31 -1.93 8.93
CA VAL A 217 32.42 -0.84 8.55
C VAL A 217 33.16 0.13 7.64
N ALA A 218 32.59 0.52 6.50
CA ALA A 218 33.27 1.47 5.60
C ALA A 218 33.23 2.89 6.17
N ILE A 219 32.03 3.40 6.52
CA ILE A 219 31.84 4.75 7.06
C ILE A 219 31.15 4.66 8.41
N TRP A 220 31.74 5.23 9.46
CA TRP A 220 31.15 5.20 10.80
C TRP A 220 31.09 6.59 11.46
N ALA A 221 29.87 7.10 11.62
CA ALA A 221 29.56 8.23 12.51
C ALA A 221 29.26 7.69 13.92
N ARG A 222 30.01 8.15 14.92
CA ARG A 222 29.92 7.66 16.30
C ARG A 222 30.26 8.75 17.31
N ASP A 223 30.08 8.43 18.58
CA ASP A 223 30.47 9.28 19.72
C ASP A 223 29.85 10.70 19.69
N GLY A 224 28.67 10.84 19.07
CA GLY A 224 27.98 12.12 18.89
C GLY A 224 28.62 13.05 17.85
N PHE A 225 29.54 12.55 17.03
CA PHE A 225 30.26 13.37 16.05
C PHE A 225 29.47 13.52 14.75
N ALA A 226 29.78 14.58 14.01
CA ALA A 226 29.13 14.92 12.76
C ALA A 226 30.03 14.62 11.55
N LEU A 227 29.43 14.09 10.49
CA LEU A 227 30.13 13.68 9.28
C LEU A 227 29.37 14.08 8.01
N GLU A 228 30.10 14.53 7.00
CA GLU A 228 29.57 14.73 5.66
C GLU A 228 30.32 13.89 4.63
N VAL A 229 29.57 13.25 3.73
CA VAL A 229 30.11 12.50 2.58
C VAL A 229 29.46 13.00 1.29
N ASP A 230 30.28 13.31 0.28
CA ASP A 230 29.79 13.75 -1.03
C ASP A 230 30.61 13.15 -2.19
N GLY A 231 29.95 12.37 -3.03
CA GLY A 231 30.61 11.68 -4.14
C GLY A 231 31.47 10.53 -3.62
N VAL A 232 30.85 9.56 -2.95
CA VAL A 232 31.56 8.42 -2.34
C VAL A 232 30.95 7.11 -2.83
N LEU A 233 31.82 6.18 -3.19
CA LEU A 233 31.45 4.80 -3.51
C LEU A 233 31.93 3.87 -2.40
N VAL A 234 31.02 3.08 -1.82
CA VAL A 234 31.33 1.97 -0.92
C VAL A 234 31.00 0.68 -1.66
N GLU A 235 31.98 -0.20 -1.78
CA GLU A 235 31.83 -1.46 -2.50
C GLU A 235 32.39 -2.65 -1.69
N ARG A 236 31.62 -3.74 -1.59
CA ARG A 236 32.05 -5.01 -0.98
C ARG A 236 32.54 -4.90 0.48
N SER A 237 31.93 -4.02 1.29
CA SER A 237 32.19 -3.96 2.73
C SER A 237 31.62 -5.17 3.49
N LYS A 238 32.37 -5.81 4.39
CA LYS A 238 31.96 -7.07 5.06
C LYS A 238 31.01 -6.96 6.26
N ILE A 239 30.78 -5.76 6.81
CA ILE A 239 29.92 -5.57 7.99
C ILE A 239 28.74 -4.68 7.64
N THR A 240 29.04 -3.39 7.41
CA THR A 240 28.06 -2.36 7.10
C THR A 240 28.71 -1.35 6.17
N GLY A 241 28.00 -0.88 5.15
CA GLY A 241 28.49 0.21 4.32
C GLY A 241 28.61 1.51 5.11
N VAL A 242 27.49 1.96 5.67
CA VAL A 242 27.40 3.19 6.47
C VAL A 242 26.72 2.93 7.80
N LEU A 243 27.35 3.32 8.89
CA LEU A 243 26.82 3.16 10.25
C LEU A 243 26.82 4.51 10.97
N ALA A 244 25.68 4.89 11.54
CA ALA A 244 25.55 6.03 12.45
C ALA A 244 25.05 5.53 13.81
N THR A 245 25.78 5.85 14.87
CA THR A 245 25.49 5.40 16.25
C THR A 245 25.75 6.49 17.27
N ALA A 246 25.27 6.30 18.50
CA ALA A 246 25.58 7.16 19.64
C ALA A 246 25.28 8.65 19.40
N SER A 247 24.05 8.95 18.97
CA SER A 247 23.56 10.31 18.70
C SER A 247 24.42 11.11 17.72
N SER A 248 24.98 10.44 16.72
CA SER A 248 25.79 11.06 15.67
C SER A 248 24.93 11.66 14.56
N SER A 249 25.52 12.54 13.75
CA SER A 249 24.88 13.15 12.59
C SER A 249 25.66 12.85 11.32
N LEU A 250 24.97 12.41 10.28
CA LEU A 250 25.55 12.12 8.97
C LEU A 250 24.75 12.83 7.88
N VAL A 251 25.45 13.55 7.00
CA VAL A 251 24.89 14.06 5.75
C VAL A 251 25.55 13.35 4.58
N ALA A 252 24.76 12.73 3.71
CA ALA A 252 25.25 11.99 2.55
C ALA A 252 24.65 12.54 1.25
N ARG A 253 25.54 12.87 0.30
CA ARG A 253 25.17 13.32 -1.04
C ARG A 253 25.90 12.48 -2.08
N ASN A 254 25.21 12.07 -3.15
CA ASN A 254 25.84 11.26 -4.20
C ASN A 254 26.61 10.05 -3.63
N LEU A 255 25.93 9.25 -2.80
CA LEU A 255 26.52 8.11 -2.13
C LEU A 255 26.01 6.82 -2.78
N VAL A 256 26.93 5.94 -3.17
CA VAL A 256 26.61 4.60 -3.67
C VAL A 256 27.18 3.58 -2.70
N VAL A 257 26.33 2.67 -2.22
CA VAL A 257 26.71 1.51 -1.40
C VAL A 257 26.30 0.27 -2.17
N ARG A 258 27.26 -0.57 -2.57
CA ARG A 258 27.00 -1.74 -3.41
C ARG A 258 27.69 -3.00 -2.94
N ASP A 259 26.99 -4.12 -3.16
CA ASP A 259 27.51 -5.48 -2.97
C ASP A 259 28.12 -5.73 -1.59
N THR A 260 27.53 -5.17 -0.54
CA THR A 260 28.00 -5.45 0.83
C THR A 260 28.04 -6.96 1.07
N GLN A 261 29.04 -7.39 1.81
CA GLN A 261 29.34 -8.78 2.08
C GLN A 261 28.95 -9.11 3.52
N HIS A 262 28.78 -10.39 3.79
CA HIS A 262 28.54 -10.89 5.14
C HIS A 262 29.80 -11.57 5.69
N SER A 263 29.85 -11.71 7.01
CA SER A 263 30.83 -12.54 7.72
C SER A 263 30.10 -13.24 8.87
N SER A 264 30.69 -14.30 9.45
CA SER A 264 30.07 -15.05 10.54
C SER A 264 29.58 -14.13 11.67
N GLY A 265 28.26 -14.04 11.86
CA GLY A 265 27.60 -13.20 12.87
C GLY A 265 27.42 -11.72 12.51
N MET A 266 27.76 -11.28 11.29
CA MET A 266 27.62 -9.89 10.82
C MET A 266 26.83 -9.84 9.52
N PHE A 267 25.85 -8.94 9.48
CA PHE A 267 24.72 -9.07 8.56
C PHE A 267 24.86 -8.35 7.22
N GLY A 268 25.97 -7.65 6.96
CA GLY A 268 26.23 -7.07 5.64
C GLY A 268 25.25 -5.96 5.24
N ARG A 269 24.86 -5.08 6.16
CA ARG A 269 23.86 -4.03 5.89
C ARG A 269 24.39 -2.94 4.96
N GLY A 270 23.50 -2.31 4.19
CA GLY A 270 23.85 -1.13 3.40
C GLY A 270 24.12 0.08 4.28
N VAL A 271 23.06 0.64 4.87
CA VAL A 271 23.07 1.81 5.76
C VAL A 271 22.30 1.51 7.04
N SER A 272 22.89 1.74 8.21
CA SER A 272 22.23 1.57 9.51
C SER A 272 22.35 2.83 10.36
N VAL A 273 21.24 3.31 10.90
CA VAL A 273 21.15 4.50 11.77
C VAL A 273 20.51 4.10 13.09
N GLU A 274 21.30 4.17 14.15
CA GLU A 274 20.99 3.56 15.45
C GLU A 274 21.33 4.51 16.62
N GLY A 275 20.83 4.19 17.81
CA GLY A 275 21.18 4.89 19.05
C GLY A 275 20.94 6.41 19.03
N GLY A 276 19.79 6.85 18.50
CA GLY A 276 19.39 8.27 18.47
C GLY A 276 20.15 9.10 17.44
N SER A 277 20.72 8.47 16.41
CA SER A 277 21.51 9.14 15.37
C SER A 277 20.64 9.63 14.22
N ARG A 278 21.17 10.55 13.42
CA ARG A 278 20.45 11.17 12.30
C ARG A 278 21.22 11.03 10.99
N LEU A 279 20.52 10.60 9.93
CA LEU A 279 21.01 10.62 8.55
C LEU A 279 20.14 11.55 7.70
N GLU A 280 20.78 12.46 6.99
CA GLU A 280 20.17 13.23 5.90
C GLU A 280 20.84 12.84 4.57
N GLY A 281 20.09 12.14 3.71
CA GLY A 281 20.58 11.55 2.48
C GLY A 281 19.93 12.14 1.23
N SER A 282 20.72 12.46 0.21
CA SER A 282 20.19 12.82 -1.12
C SER A 282 20.98 12.19 -2.26
N ARG A 283 20.28 11.73 -3.30
CA ARG A 283 20.86 11.02 -4.46
C ARG A 283 21.73 9.85 -3.98
N MET A 284 21.06 8.82 -3.49
CA MET A 284 21.72 7.63 -2.95
C MET A 284 21.29 6.38 -3.70
N ILE A 285 22.22 5.46 -3.89
CA ILE A 285 21.94 4.10 -4.39
C ILE A 285 22.48 3.11 -3.36
N VAL A 286 21.61 2.26 -2.85
CA VAL A 286 21.99 1.13 -2.01
C VAL A 286 21.57 -0.14 -2.73
N GLU A 287 22.54 -0.93 -3.19
CA GLU A 287 22.28 -2.12 -3.99
C GLU A 287 23.00 -3.37 -3.50
N GLY A 288 22.38 -4.53 -3.68
CA GLY A 288 23.02 -5.82 -3.43
C GLY A 288 23.39 -6.04 -1.96
N SER A 289 22.75 -5.35 -1.02
CA SER A 289 23.08 -5.46 0.40
C SER A 289 22.49 -6.72 1.04
N PHE A 290 23.06 -7.22 2.14
CA PHE A 290 22.43 -8.27 2.94
C PHE A 290 21.62 -7.65 4.08
N ASP A 291 20.62 -8.38 4.58
CA ASP A 291 19.79 -8.01 5.74
C ASP A 291 18.87 -6.81 5.52
N PHE A 292 19.43 -5.60 5.43
CA PHE A 292 18.71 -4.38 5.10
C PHE A 292 19.50 -3.52 4.11
N GLY A 293 18.79 -2.88 3.18
CA GLY A 293 19.33 -1.78 2.40
C GLY A 293 19.57 -0.56 3.29
N ILE A 294 18.49 0.03 3.82
CA ILE A 294 18.54 1.15 4.76
C ILE A 294 17.70 0.82 5.99
N SER A 295 18.28 0.92 7.18
CA SER A 295 17.57 0.70 8.44
C SER A 295 17.74 1.83 9.44
N ALA A 296 16.66 2.17 10.14
CA ALA A 296 16.66 3.04 11.31
C ALA A 296 16.14 2.27 12.53
N ALA A 297 16.88 2.25 13.63
CA ALA A 297 16.49 1.56 14.84
C ALA A 297 16.85 2.34 16.10
N ASP A 298 16.19 2.01 17.20
CA ASP A 298 16.23 2.69 18.49
C ASP A 298 15.52 4.05 18.52
N ARG A 299 15.25 4.48 19.75
CA ARG A 299 14.57 5.75 20.03
C ARG A 299 15.38 6.92 19.47
N ASP A 300 14.65 7.87 18.89
CA ASP A 300 15.17 9.15 18.39
C ASP A 300 16.10 9.01 17.18
N SER A 301 16.23 7.81 16.59
CA SER A 301 16.94 7.62 15.34
C SER A 301 16.08 8.11 14.17
N GLU A 302 16.64 8.97 13.33
CA GLU A 302 15.94 9.65 12.24
C GLU A 302 16.68 9.49 10.91
N VAL A 303 15.95 9.15 9.86
CA VAL A 303 16.49 9.05 8.49
C VAL A 303 15.62 9.89 7.55
N VAL A 304 16.21 10.90 6.95
CA VAL A 304 15.56 11.76 5.95
C VAL A 304 16.20 11.52 4.59
N LEU A 305 15.41 11.13 3.60
CA LEU A 305 15.90 10.69 2.28
C LEU A 305 15.23 11.42 1.13
N SER A 306 16.01 11.75 0.11
CA SER A 306 15.51 12.25 -1.17
C SER A 306 16.25 11.66 -2.37
N ASP A 307 15.53 11.28 -3.42
CA ASP A 307 16.13 10.69 -4.63
C ASP A 307 16.95 9.43 -4.34
N VAL A 308 16.30 8.42 -3.74
CA VAL A 308 16.98 7.22 -3.25
C VAL A 308 16.49 5.97 -3.97
N VAL A 309 17.44 5.09 -4.28
CA VAL A 309 17.17 3.75 -4.82
C VAL A 309 17.70 2.72 -3.84
N VAL A 310 16.85 1.79 -3.43
CA VAL A 310 17.24 0.60 -2.68
C VAL A 310 16.85 -0.64 -3.46
N ARG A 311 17.83 -1.46 -3.86
CA ARG A 311 17.54 -2.60 -4.74
C ARG A 311 18.35 -3.85 -4.49
N GLY A 312 17.75 -4.99 -4.82
CA GLY A 312 18.44 -6.27 -4.82
C GLY A 312 18.99 -6.67 -3.45
N THR A 313 18.36 -6.24 -2.36
CA THR A 313 18.74 -6.67 -1.01
C THR A 313 18.49 -8.17 -0.84
N ARG A 314 19.34 -8.83 -0.05
CA ARG A 314 19.42 -10.30 0.04
C ARG A 314 19.19 -10.78 1.47
N PRO A 315 18.52 -11.93 1.64
CA PRO A 315 18.34 -12.57 2.94
C PRO A 315 19.67 -12.90 3.60
N ARG A 316 19.68 -12.93 4.94
CA ARG A 316 20.85 -13.31 5.73
C ARG A 316 21.26 -14.76 5.41
N PRO A 317 22.54 -15.02 5.11
CA PRO A 317 23.02 -16.39 4.93
C PRO A 317 22.91 -17.16 6.25
N GLY A 318 22.27 -18.34 6.19
CA GLY A 318 22.15 -19.25 7.33
C GLY A 318 20.70 -19.48 7.74
N ASP A 319 19.96 -18.43 8.11
CA ASP A 319 18.54 -18.52 8.48
C ASP A 319 17.59 -18.07 7.37
N MET A 320 18.12 -17.49 6.29
CA MET A 320 17.33 -16.95 5.18
C MET A 320 16.30 -15.93 5.63
N SER A 321 16.57 -15.19 6.71
CA SER A 321 15.68 -14.15 7.23
C SER A 321 16.06 -12.76 6.71
N PHE A 322 15.11 -11.81 6.76
CA PHE A 322 15.30 -10.43 6.31
C PHE A 322 15.71 -10.37 4.83
N GLY A 323 16.47 -9.33 4.48
CA GLY A 323 16.76 -8.95 3.09
C GLY A 323 15.86 -7.81 2.62
N GLY A 324 15.31 -7.02 3.53
CA GLY A 324 14.38 -5.95 3.23
C GLY A 324 15.03 -4.70 2.64
N GLY A 325 14.23 -3.89 1.95
CA GLY A 325 14.68 -2.63 1.37
C GLY A 325 14.93 -1.56 2.43
N ILE A 326 13.86 -0.93 2.92
CA ILE A 326 13.89 0.13 3.94
C ILE A 326 13.14 -0.33 5.18
N GLY A 327 13.74 -0.24 6.37
CA GLY A 327 13.10 -0.67 7.61
C GLY A 327 13.28 0.31 8.76
N ALA A 328 12.19 0.64 9.46
CA ALA A 328 12.21 1.37 10.73
C ALA A 328 11.77 0.46 11.88
N GLY A 329 12.43 0.58 13.03
CA GLY A 329 12.12 -0.19 14.23
C GLY A 329 12.35 0.58 15.52
N SER A 330 11.76 0.12 16.62
CA SER A 330 12.11 0.55 17.98
C SER A 330 12.02 2.06 18.23
N ARG A 331 10.94 2.73 17.78
CA ARG A 331 10.70 4.19 17.89
C ARG A 331 11.59 5.06 17.00
N ALA A 332 12.05 4.49 15.88
CA ALA A 332 12.76 5.23 14.86
C ALA A 332 11.78 5.91 13.87
N ARG A 333 12.27 6.92 13.16
CA ARG A 333 11.51 7.63 12.13
C ARG A 333 12.26 7.64 10.80
N ILE A 334 11.55 7.37 9.71
CA ILE A 334 12.05 7.52 8.35
C ILE A 334 11.09 8.43 7.57
N ASP A 335 11.59 9.51 7.00
CA ASP A 335 10.86 10.36 6.04
C ASP A 335 11.58 10.31 4.69
N ALA A 336 10.92 9.78 3.65
CA ALA A 336 11.57 9.56 2.36
C ALA A 336 10.71 10.08 1.20
N THR A 337 11.34 10.81 0.28
CA THR A 337 10.68 11.40 -0.89
C THR A 337 11.38 11.01 -2.18
N ARG A 338 10.64 10.65 -3.23
CA ARG A 338 11.19 10.23 -4.54
C ARG A 338 12.08 9.01 -4.38
N VAL A 339 11.46 7.90 -4.01
CA VAL A 339 12.16 6.64 -3.66
C VAL A 339 11.73 5.50 -4.57
N LEU A 340 12.72 4.72 -5.02
CA LEU A 340 12.49 3.42 -5.64
C LEU A 340 13.02 2.32 -4.73
N VAL A 341 12.16 1.37 -4.39
CA VAL A 341 12.50 0.15 -3.67
C VAL A 341 12.17 -1.03 -4.59
N GLU A 342 13.17 -1.72 -5.14
CA GLU A 342 12.93 -2.75 -6.15
C GLU A 342 13.70 -4.07 -5.93
N ALA A 343 13.09 -5.19 -6.29
CA ALA A 343 13.73 -6.50 -6.33
C ALA A 343 14.40 -6.93 -4.99
N ASN A 344 13.79 -6.52 -3.86
CA ASN A 344 14.26 -6.82 -2.51
C ASN A 344 13.62 -8.11 -1.99
N HIS A 345 14.07 -8.64 -0.85
CA HIS A 345 13.50 -9.85 -0.23
C HIS A 345 12.80 -9.51 1.10
N ASP A 346 11.90 -10.38 1.56
CA ASP A 346 11.12 -10.24 2.80
C ASP A 346 10.11 -9.10 2.82
N PHE A 347 10.56 -7.85 2.66
CA PHE A 347 9.70 -6.69 2.50
C PHE A 347 10.39 -5.57 1.71
N GLY A 348 9.62 -4.79 0.96
CA GLY A 348 10.13 -3.58 0.34
C GLY A 348 10.37 -2.52 1.41
N VAL A 349 9.32 -2.13 2.12
CA VAL A 349 9.37 -1.15 3.21
C VAL A 349 8.71 -1.70 4.46
N ALA A 350 9.33 -1.53 5.62
CA ALA A 350 8.77 -1.95 6.90
C ALA A 350 8.76 -0.82 7.96
N SER A 351 7.66 -0.75 8.71
CA SER A 351 7.53 0.06 9.94
C SER A 351 7.08 -0.85 11.08
N GLY A 352 7.98 -1.12 12.02
CA GLY A 352 7.76 -2.10 13.09
C GLY A 352 7.95 -1.52 14.49
N GLY A 353 7.06 -1.87 15.41
CA GLY A 353 7.17 -1.49 16.82
C GLY A 353 6.46 -0.17 17.16
N LEU A 354 6.02 -0.05 18.41
CA LEU A 354 5.35 1.13 18.95
C LEU A 354 6.16 2.42 18.72
N GLU A 355 5.44 3.49 18.36
CA GLU A 355 5.98 4.84 18.09
C GLU A 355 7.01 4.89 16.95
N THR A 356 7.11 3.84 16.13
CA THR A 356 7.91 3.84 14.90
C THR A 356 7.07 4.40 13.75
N VAL A 357 7.65 5.29 12.94
CA VAL A 357 6.93 5.95 11.82
C VAL A 357 7.76 5.90 10.54
N VAL A 358 7.11 5.50 9.44
CA VAL A 358 7.65 5.64 8.08
C VAL A 358 6.72 6.52 7.25
N THR A 359 7.24 7.62 6.74
CA THR A 359 6.54 8.54 5.82
C THR A 359 7.14 8.40 4.42
N LEU A 360 6.33 8.07 3.43
CA LEU A 360 6.76 8.00 2.02
C LEU A 360 5.96 8.99 1.17
N THR A 361 6.67 9.73 0.32
CA THR A 361 6.06 10.58 -0.72
C THR A 361 6.72 10.30 -2.06
N ASP A 362 5.95 10.11 -3.13
CA ASP A 362 6.48 9.77 -4.46
C ASP A 362 7.36 8.52 -4.42
N ALA A 363 6.76 7.37 -4.10
CA ALA A 363 7.50 6.13 -3.96
C ALA A 363 6.96 5.01 -4.86
N ILE A 364 7.88 4.22 -5.41
CA ILE A 364 7.56 2.95 -6.05
C ILE A 364 8.20 1.84 -5.25
N ILE A 365 7.40 0.86 -4.85
CA ILE A 365 7.84 -0.36 -4.19
C ILE A 365 7.44 -1.52 -5.10
N ARG A 366 8.42 -2.19 -5.70
CA ARG A 366 8.15 -3.22 -6.69
C ARG A 366 8.99 -4.48 -6.58
N ASP A 367 8.43 -5.57 -7.08
CA ASP A 367 9.12 -6.84 -7.26
C ASP A 367 9.76 -7.38 -5.97
N THR A 368 9.15 -7.10 -4.80
CA THR A 368 9.62 -7.66 -3.53
C THR A 368 9.31 -9.16 -3.49
N ARG A 369 10.29 -9.96 -3.10
CA ARG A 369 10.24 -11.44 -3.12
C ARG A 369 10.26 -12.03 -1.71
N PRO A 370 9.80 -13.27 -1.52
CA PRO A 370 10.00 -13.98 -0.28
C PRO A 370 11.50 -14.20 0.00
N PRO A 371 11.91 -14.39 1.27
CA PRO A 371 13.32 -14.60 1.64
C PRO A 371 13.97 -15.89 1.11
N GLY A 372 13.23 -16.75 0.41
CA GLY A 372 13.71 -18.01 -0.17
C GLY A 372 13.34 -19.26 0.64
N GLU A 373 13.63 -20.44 0.07
CA GLU A 373 13.32 -21.73 0.68
C GLU A 373 14.10 -21.93 2.00
N GLY A 374 13.37 -21.98 3.12
CA GLY A 374 13.94 -22.15 4.47
C GLY A 374 13.29 -21.27 5.53
N SER A 375 12.72 -20.11 5.16
CA SER A 375 11.97 -19.21 6.05
C SER A 375 10.52 -19.65 6.31
N GLY A 376 10.09 -20.76 5.71
CA GLY A 376 8.69 -21.16 5.67
C GLY A 376 7.88 -20.46 4.57
N GLY A 377 8.53 -19.74 3.65
CA GLY A 377 7.90 -19.12 2.48
C GLY A 377 7.09 -17.86 2.80
N ALA A 378 6.96 -17.46 4.07
CA ALA A 378 6.33 -16.21 4.46
C ALA A 378 7.25 -15.01 4.13
N GLY A 379 6.67 -13.93 3.60
CA GLY A 379 7.35 -12.69 3.22
C GLY A 379 7.15 -12.33 1.75
N GLY A 380 7.75 -11.21 1.34
CA GLY A 380 7.60 -10.61 0.01
C GLY A 380 6.64 -9.42 -0.02
N ALA A 381 6.16 -8.97 1.14
CA ALA A 381 5.22 -7.86 1.20
C ALA A 381 5.83 -6.59 0.61
N GLY A 382 5.10 -5.85 -0.22
CA GLY A 382 5.57 -4.56 -0.70
C GLY A 382 5.83 -3.62 0.49
N ILE A 383 4.79 -3.40 1.30
CA ILE A 383 4.86 -2.57 2.50
C ILE A 383 4.32 -3.35 3.70
N ALA A 384 5.08 -3.41 4.79
CA ALA A 384 4.70 -4.07 6.03
C ALA A 384 4.64 -3.06 7.19
N VAL A 385 3.48 -2.94 7.84
CA VAL A 385 3.29 -2.13 9.05
C VAL A 385 2.89 -3.08 10.17
N LEU A 386 3.72 -3.19 11.20
CA LEU A 386 3.64 -4.29 12.17
C LEU A 386 3.86 -3.79 13.60
N ASP A 387 3.32 -4.52 14.57
CA ASP A 387 3.66 -4.43 16.00
C ASP A 387 3.57 -3.01 16.61
N GLY A 388 2.54 -2.24 16.27
CA GLY A 388 2.36 -0.86 16.74
C GLY A 388 3.05 0.21 15.88
N GLY A 389 3.58 -0.18 14.72
CA GLY A 389 4.18 0.72 13.75
C GLY A 389 3.15 1.58 13.02
N ARG A 390 3.62 2.68 12.43
CA ARG A 390 2.81 3.58 11.62
C ARG A 390 3.43 3.82 10.24
N ALA A 391 2.59 3.86 9.21
CA ALA A 391 2.96 4.29 7.88
C ALA A 391 2.05 5.42 7.36
N GLU A 392 2.65 6.44 6.77
CA GLU A 392 1.95 7.54 6.08
C GLU A 392 2.43 7.58 4.63
N LEU A 393 1.54 7.25 3.69
CA LEU A 393 1.88 7.01 2.30
C LEU A 393 1.13 7.97 1.38
N THR A 394 1.87 8.77 0.61
CA THR A 394 1.31 9.74 -0.33
C THR A 394 1.89 9.55 -1.73
N ARG A 395 1.05 9.29 -2.75
CA ARG A 395 1.50 9.01 -4.13
C ARG A 395 2.49 7.84 -4.18
N VAL A 396 2.01 6.68 -3.72
CA VAL A 396 2.79 5.44 -3.63
C VAL A 396 2.23 4.36 -4.55
N HIS A 397 3.12 3.68 -5.29
CA HIS A 397 2.78 2.50 -6.08
C HIS A 397 3.45 1.25 -5.51
N ALA A 398 2.64 0.31 -4.99
CA ALA A 398 3.10 -1.03 -4.66
C ALA A 398 2.73 -1.98 -5.81
N VAL A 399 3.71 -2.49 -6.55
CA VAL A 399 3.46 -3.28 -7.78
C VAL A 399 4.31 -4.53 -7.90
N GLY A 400 3.74 -5.66 -8.33
CA GLY A 400 4.54 -6.86 -8.58
C GLY A 400 5.12 -7.51 -7.31
N ASN A 401 4.61 -7.17 -6.13
CA ASN A 401 5.13 -7.70 -4.86
C ASN A 401 4.52 -9.07 -4.52
N HIS A 402 5.28 -9.92 -3.86
CA HIS A 402 4.85 -11.27 -3.50
C HIS A 402 3.92 -11.29 -2.30
N GLN A 403 2.97 -12.22 -2.31
CA GLN A 403 2.02 -12.53 -1.25
C GLN A 403 1.05 -11.40 -0.90
N ILE A 404 1.53 -10.20 -0.58
CA ILE A 404 0.74 -9.06 -0.12
C ILE A 404 1.32 -7.75 -0.65
N GLY A 405 0.49 -6.88 -1.21
CA GLY A 405 0.91 -5.52 -1.59
C GLY A 405 1.22 -4.66 -0.37
N ILE A 406 0.22 -4.50 0.52
CA ILE A 406 0.35 -3.80 1.80
C ILE A 406 -0.21 -4.67 2.95
N ALA A 407 0.65 -5.01 3.91
CA ALA A 407 0.31 -5.77 5.11
C ALA A 407 0.29 -4.86 6.34
N ILE A 408 -0.79 -4.90 7.12
CA ILE A 408 -0.98 -4.10 8.33
C ILE A 408 -1.47 -5.05 9.43
N SER A 409 -0.66 -5.29 10.46
CA SER A 409 -1.00 -6.28 11.50
C SER A 409 -0.61 -5.84 12.90
N ALA A 410 -1.25 -6.48 13.88
CA ALA A 410 -1.15 -6.28 15.31
C ALA A 410 -1.84 -5.01 15.85
N PRO A 411 -2.17 -4.97 17.16
CA PRO A 411 -2.80 -3.82 17.80
C PRO A 411 -1.92 -2.57 17.75
N ASP A 412 -2.56 -1.40 17.82
CA ASP A 412 -1.93 -0.07 17.76
C ASP A 412 -1.17 0.23 16.45
N THR A 413 -1.25 -0.67 15.47
CA THR A 413 -0.65 -0.50 14.14
C THR A 413 -1.59 0.29 13.23
N THR A 414 -1.06 1.30 12.52
CA THR A 414 -1.87 2.19 11.66
C THR A 414 -1.23 2.46 10.31
N ALA A 415 -2.00 2.41 9.23
CA ALA A 415 -1.57 2.95 7.93
C ALA A 415 -2.55 4.01 7.43
N VAL A 416 -2.01 5.11 6.93
CA VAL A 416 -2.76 6.17 6.25
C VAL A 416 -2.31 6.24 4.80
N LEU A 417 -3.25 6.05 3.88
CA LEU A 417 -3.02 6.00 2.44
C LEU A 417 -3.71 7.17 1.75
N GLU A 418 -2.95 7.95 0.98
CA GLU A 418 -3.46 9.04 0.16
C GLU A 418 -2.90 8.94 -1.26
N HIS A 419 -3.74 8.73 -2.27
CA HIS A 419 -3.31 8.49 -3.65
C HIS A 419 -2.36 7.28 -3.73
N VAL A 420 -2.86 6.10 -3.39
CA VAL A 420 -2.05 4.87 -3.38
C VAL A 420 -2.59 3.88 -4.39
N VAL A 421 -1.69 3.22 -5.12
CA VAL A 421 -2.04 2.15 -6.06
C VAL A 421 -1.37 0.87 -5.59
N VAL A 422 -2.14 -0.19 -5.49
CA VAL A 422 -1.66 -1.54 -5.19
C VAL A 422 -2.06 -2.45 -6.34
N SER A 423 -1.08 -2.98 -7.08
CA SER A 423 -1.37 -3.78 -8.26
C SER A 423 -0.45 -4.95 -8.50
N ASP A 424 -0.95 -5.93 -9.26
CA ASP A 424 -0.16 -7.00 -9.84
C ASP A 424 0.61 -7.83 -8.79
N THR A 425 0.04 -8.01 -7.59
CA THR A 425 0.68 -8.84 -6.56
C THR A 425 0.72 -10.29 -6.98
N THR A 426 1.84 -10.97 -6.71
CA THR A 426 2.04 -12.36 -7.14
C THR A 426 1.77 -13.34 -5.99
N PRO A 427 1.10 -14.49 -6.25
CA PRO A 427 0.96 -15.56 -5.27
C PRO A 427 2.32 -16.14 -4.89
N ASN A 428 2.39 -16.82 -3.75
CA ASN A 428 3.59 -17.49 -3.26
C ASN A 428 4.10 -18.61 -4.20
N ASP A 429 5.42 -18.71 -4.41
CA ASP A 429 6.03 -19.64 -5.37
C ASP A 429 5.86 -21.11 -4.95
N THR A 430 5.70 -21.38 -3.66
CA THR A 430 5.70 -22.76 -3.13
C THR A 430 4.33 -23.42 -3.16
N ASP A 431 3.26 -22.65 -3.03
CA ASP A 431 1.90 -23.16 -2.89
C ASP A 431 0.86 -22.40 -3.72
N ASP A 432 1.25 -21.37 -4.47
CA ASP A 432 0.38 -20.53 -5.30
C ASP A 432 -0.80 -19.91 -4.50
N VAL A 433 -0.59 -19.67 -3.19
CA VAL A 433 -1.54 -19.04 -2.27
C VAL A 433 -1.17 -17.57 -2.07
N PHE A 434 -2.14 -16.77 -1.56
CA PHE A 434 -2.04 -15.32 -1.36
C PHE A 434 -2.00 -14.56 -2.69
N GLY A 435 -1.23 -13.46 -2.72
CA GLY A 435 -1.26 -12.45 -3.76
C GLY A 435 -2.30 -11.37 -3.48
N ARG A 436 -2.61 -11.06 -2.21
CA ARG A 436 -3.62 -10.07 -1.83
C ARG A 436 -3.14 -8.64 -2.09
N GLY A 437 -4.07 -7.73 -2.36
CA GLY A 437 -3.78 -6.31 -2.47
C GLY A 437 -3.41 -5.70 -1.11
N ILE A 438 -4.42 -5.47 -0.26
CA ILE A 438 -4.27 -4.92 1.09
C ILE A 438 -4.78 -5.92 2.11
N ASN A 439 -4.00 -6.21 3.14
CA ASN A 439 -4.32 -7.15 4.20
C ASN A 439 -4.21 -6.48 5.56
N VAL A 440 -5.34 -6.32 6.27
CA VAL A 440 -5.41 -5.71 7.62
C VAL A 440 -5.88 -6.76 8.62
N GLN A 441 -5.07 -6.99 9.65
CA GLN A 441 -5.33 -8.05 10.64
C GLN A 441 -5.03 -7.64 12.07
N GLU A 442 -5.55 -8.44 13.02
CA GLU A 442 -5.12 -8.45 14.42
C GLU A 442 -5.17 -7.09 15.14
N GLY A 443 -6.26 -6.32 15.00
CA GLY A 443 -6.43 -5.05 15.73
C GLY A 443 -5.83 -3.83 15.05
N ALA A 444 -5.34 -3.98 13.82
CA ALA A 444 -4.77 -2.89 13.04
C ALA A 444 -5.84 -1.96 12.42
N ARG A 445 -5.41 -0.73 12.09
CA ARG A 445 -6.25 0.31 11.47
C ARG A 445 -5.75 0.72 10.09
N LEU A 446 -6.69 0.86 9.16
CA LEU A 446 -6.46 1.45 7.83
C LEU A 446 -7.33 2.69 7.63
N ASP A 447 -6.72 3.79 7.20
CA ASP A 447 -7.42 4.96 6.64
C ASP A 447 -6.93 5.18 5.21
N ALA A 448 -7.82 5.05 4.24
CA ALA A 448 -7.46 5.07 2.82
C ALA A 448 -8.35 6.03 2.04
N SER A 449 -7.72 6.97 1.35
CA SER A 449 -8.37 7.91 0.44
C SER A 449 -7.73 7.92 -0.95
N HIS A 450 -8.55 7.90 -1.99
CA HIS A 450 -8.08 7.88 -3.38
C HIS A 450 -7.16 6.68 -3.66
N VAL A 451 -7.65 5.47 -3.40
CA VAL A 451 -6.87 4.24 -3.54
C VAL A 451 -7.39 3.38 -4.69
N VAL A 452 -6.48 2.82 -5.49
CA VAL A 452 -6.80 1.78 -6.48
C VAL A 452 -6.11 0.49 -6.09
N VAL A 453 -6.90 -0.58 -5.95
CA VAL A 453 -6.43 -1.94 -5.75
C VAL A 453 -6.84 -2.75 -6.97
N GLN A 454 -5.88 -3.20 -7.79
CA GLN A 454 -6.21 -3.83 -9.07
C GLN A 454 -5.32 -5.02 -9.44
N ARG A 455 -5.88 -6.01 -10.15
CA ARG A 455 -5.12 -7.16 -10.68
C ARG A 455 -4.30 -7.90 -9.62
N ASN A 456 -4.86 -7.99 -8.42
CA ASN A 456 -4.29 -8.76 -7.31
C ASN A 456 -5.02 -10.10 -7.22
N HIS A 457 -4.41 -11.12 -6.64
CA HIS A 457 -5.00 -12.44 -6.44
C HIS A 457 -5.69 -12.59 -5.07
N ASP A 458 -6.52 -13.61 -4.92
CA ASP A 458 -7.20 -14.00 -3.67
C ASP A 458 -8.23 -12.97 -3.17
N VAL A 459 -7.79 -11.82 -2.65
CA VAL A 459 -8.65 -10.75 -2.16
C VAL A 459 -8.04 -9.39 -2.48
N GLY A 460 -8.84 -8.46 -2.99
CA GLY A 460 -8.43 -7.07 -3.17
C GLY A 460 -8.09 -6.41 -1.83
N ILE A 461 -9.08 -6.27 -0.95
CA ILE A 461 -8.92 -5.77 0.42
C ILE A 461 -9.46 -6.78 1.43
N PHE A 462 -8.60 -7.30 2.29
CA PHE A 462 -8.94 -8.23 3.34
C PHE A 462 -8.84 -7.57 4.72
N LEU A 463 -9.92 -7.62 5.50
CA LEU A 463 -9.99 -7.18 6.90
C LEU A 463 -10.36 -8.38 7.76
N GLY A 464 -9.51 -8.76 8.72
CA GLY A 464 -9.74 -9.98 9.49
C GLY A 464 -9.28 -9.91 10.94
N GLY A 465 -10.20 -10.14 11.86
CA GLY A 465 -9.91 -10.36 13.27
C GLY A 465 -10.28 -9.19 14.19
N PRO A 466 -10.18 -9.42 15.51
CA PRO A 466 -10.70 -8.50 16.51
C PRO A 466 -9.98 -7.16 16.52
N GLY A 467 -10.78 -6.09 16.61
CA GLY A 467 -10.31 -4.70 16.69
C GLY A 467 -9.84 -4.12 15.35
N VAL A 468 -9.90 -4.88 14.25
CA VAL A 468 -9.58 -4.37 12.92
C VAL A 468 -10.63 -3.36 12.49
N ASN A 469 -10.19 -2.19 12.04
CA ASN A 469 -11.06 -1.19 11.45
C ASN A 469 -10.45 -0.57 10.18
N ALA A 470 -11.28 -0.36 9.17
CA ALA A 470 -10.89 0.32 7.94
C ALA A 470 -11.87 1.41 7.55
N THR A 471 -11.36 2.57 7.16
CA THR A 471 -12.12 3.62 6.51
C THR A 471 -11.63 3.79 5.07
N LEU A 472 -12.54 3.65 4.10
CA LEU A 472 -12.26 3.76 2.67
C LEU A 472 -13.05 4.93 2.09
N THR A 473 -12.38 5.84 1.38
CA THR A 473 -13.02 6.97 0.69
C THR A 473 -12.46 7.13 -0.72
N ASN A 474 -13.30 7.22 -1.73
CA ASN A 474 -12.86 7.31 -3.13
C ASN A 474 -11.93 6.15 -3.52
N THR A 475 -12.38 4.93 -3.24
CA THR A 475 -11.58 3.70 -3.44
C THR A 475 -12.14 2.88 -4.60
N VAL A 476 -11.23 2.33 -5.41
CA VAL A 476 -11.57 1.40 -6.49
C VAL A 476 -10.89 0.08 -6.22
N VAL A 477 -11.67 -1.00 -6.18
CA VAL A 477 -11.17 -2.38 -6.16
C VAL A 477 -11.63 -3.06 -7.43
N ARG A 478 -10.69 -3.52 -8.26
CA ARG A 478 -11.07 -4.08 -9.56
C ARG A 478 -10.17 -5.19 -10.05
N ASP A 479 -10.71 -6.01 -10.94
CA ASP A 479 -9.91 -7.01 -11.64
C ASP A 479 -9.22 -7.96 -10.64
N THR A 480 -9.86 -8.28 -9.51
CA THR A 480 -9.27 -9.21 -8.51
C THR A 480 -9.35 -10.62 -9.06
N LEU A 481 -8.18 -11.22 -9.24
CA LEU A 481 -7.97 -12.52 -9.84
C LEU A 481 -8.18 -13.64 -8.81
N PRO A 482 -8.62 -14.82 -9.24
CA PRO A 482 -8.63 -15.99 -8.36
C PRO A 482 -7.20 -16.41 -7.99
N ARG A 483 -7.05 -17.08 -6.85
CA ARG A 483 -5.83 -17.76 -6.42
C ARG A 483 -5.34 -18.69 -7.51
N ALA A 484 -4.05 -18.60 -7.81
CA ALA A 484 -3.41 -19.45 -8.81
C ALA A 484 -3.45 -20.94 -8.42
N SER A 485 -3.41 -21.26 -7.12
CA SER A 485 -3.38 -22.64 -6.59
C SER A 485 -4.60 -23.49 -6.93
N ASN A 486 -5.80 -22.91 -6.93
CA ASN A 486 -7.04 -23.68 -7.08
C ASN A 486 -8.14 -22.94 -7.86
N GLY A 487 -7.85 -21.78 -8.44
CA GLY A 487 -8.84 -20.96 -9.13
C GLY A 487 -9.93 -20.39 -8.21
N GLY A 488 -9.66 -20.29 -6.91
CA GLY A 488 -10.59 -19.77 -5.90
C GLY A 488 -10.26 -18.45 -5.28
N GLY A 489 -11.17 -17.89 -4.48
CA GLY A 489 -11.02 -16.47 -4.14
C GLY A 489 -11.33 -15.59 -5.35
N GLY A 490 -10.72 -14.41 -5.38
CA GLY A 490 -11.01 -13.35 -6.32
C GLY A 490 -12.08 -12.40 -5.79
N SER A 491 -12.21 -12.29 -4.46
CA SER A 491 -13.18 -11.39 -3.82
C SER A 491 -12.66 -9.94 -3.81
N GLY A 492 -13.54 -8.97 -4.03
CA GLY A 492 -13.16 -7.55 -4.01
C GLY A 492 -12.77 -7.11 -2.60
N ILE A 493 -13.75 -7.05 -1.69
CA ILE A 493 -13.56 -6.67 -0.29
C ILE A 493 -14.11 -7.77 0.61
N SER A 494 -13.30 -8.24 1.56
CA SER A 494 -13.68 -9.26 2.54
C SER A 494 -13.50 -8.72 3.96
N VAL A 495 -14.59 -8.67 4.72
CA VAL A 495 -14.63 -8.26 6.13
C VAL A 495 -14.98 -9.48 6.96
N GLN A 496 -14.06 -9.90 7.83
CA GLN A 496 -14.18 -11.16 8.55
C GLN A 496 -13.90 -10.99 10.04
N THR A 497 -14.56 -11.82 10.85
CA THR A 497 -14.24 -12.04 12.27
C THR A 497 -14.16 -10.71 13.06
N THR A 498 -15.29 -10.14 13.44
CA THR A 498 -15.39 -8.91 14.28
C THR A 498 -14.69 -7.65 13.71
N ALA A 499 -14.28 -7.66 12.44
CA ALA A 499 -13.70 -6.51 11.77
C ALA A 499 -14.79 -5.52 11.32
N SER A 500 -14.47 -4.23 11.30
CA SER A 500 -15.37 -3.18 10.83
C SER A 500 -14.86 -2.43 9.60
N LEU A 501 -15.78 -2.09 8.70
CA LEU A 501 -15.53 -1.32 7.49
C LEU A 501 -16.49 -0.13 7.39
N ASP A 502 -15.94 1.07 7.26
CA ASP A 502 -16.66 2.27 6.80
C ASP A 502 -16.21 2.59 5.37
N ALA A 503 -17.11 2.46 4.40
CA ALA A 503 -16.81 2.67 2.99
C ALA A 503 -17.70 3.77 2.40
N SER A 504 -17.07 4.80 1.82
CA SER A 504 -17.77 5.86 1.10
C SER A 504 -17.19 6.09 -0.30
N GLN A 505 -18.05 6.26 -1.31
CA GLN A 505 -17.64 6.49 -2.70
C GLN A 505 -16.72 5.38 -3.22
N VAL A 506 -17.18 4.14 -3.15
CA VAL A 506 -16.40 2.95 -3.50
C VAL A 506 -16.94 2.27 -4.75
N LEU A 507 -16.05 1.90 -5.67
CA LEU A 507 -16.35 1.05 -6.82
C LEU A 507 -15.64 -0.29 -6.64
N VAL A 508 -16.40 -1.38 -6.70
CA VAL A 508 -15.89 -2.76 -6.76
C VAL A 508 -16.31 -3.36 -8.10
N GLU A 509 -15.37 -3.71 -8.97
CA GLU A 509 -15.74 -4.20 -10.32
C GLU A 509 -14.88 -5.33 -10.88
N ARG A 510 -15.47 -6.21 -11.71
CA ARG A 510 -14.72 -7.28 -12.41
C ARG A 510 -13.92 -8.17 -11.45
N ASN A 511 -14.61 -8.73 -10.45
CA ASN A 511 -14.04 -9.66 -9.47
C ASN A 511 -14.73 -11.03 -9.62
N HIS A 512 -14.16 -12.12 -9.09
CA HIS A 512 -14.59 -13.50 -9.45
C HIS A 512 -15.39 -14.27 -8.39
N GLU A 513 -15.54 -13.82 -7.15
CA GLU A 513 -16.21 -14.66 -6.13
C GLU A 513 -17.30 -13.89 -5.40
N VAL A 514 -16.92 -12.81 -4.71
CA VAL A 514 -17.87 -11.86 -4.15
C VAL A 514 -17.32 -10.45 -4.34
N GLY A 515 -18.17 -9.50 -4.69
CA GLY A 515 -17.80 -8.09 -4.69
C GLY A 515 -17.45 -7.63 -3.28
N ILE A 516 -18.43 -7.67 -2.37
CA ILE A 516 -18.23 -7.36 -0.94
C ILE A 516 -18.82 -8.47 -0.07
N VAL A 517 -18.01 -9.09 0.79
CA VAL A 517 -18.47 -10.10 1.75
C VAL A 517 -18.21 -9.64 3.19
N VAL A 518 -19.21 -9.80 4.05
CA VAL A 518 -19.11 -9.63 5.51
C VAL A 518 -19.47 -10.95 6.18
N LEU A 519 -18.51 -11.52 6.89
CA LEU A 519 -18.58 -12.89 7.42
C LEU A 519 -18.20 -12.93 8.91
N GLY A 520 -19.10 -13.48 9.72
CA GLY A 520 -18.84 -13.81 11.13
C GLY A 520 -19.49 -12.86 12.12
N GLU A 521 -19.50 -13.30 13.37
CA GLU A 521 -20.06 -12.55 14.51
C GLU A 521 -19.36 -11.20 14.66
N ASP A 522 -20.16 -10.16 14.90
CA ASP A 522 -19.77 -8.74 15.00
C ASP A 522 -18.95 -8.17 13.84
N ALA A 523 -18.83 -8.89 12.71
CA ALA A 523 -18.26 -8.30 11.50
C ALA A 523 -19.29 -7.32 10.90
N GLU A 524 -18.88 -6.10 10.64
CA GLU A 524 -19.78 -5.03 10.20
C GLU A 524 -19.24 -4.22 9.03
N ALA A 525 -20.15 -3.81 8.13
CA ALA A 525 -19.84 -2.85 7.08
C ALA A 525 -20.93 -1.77 6.97
N HIS A 526 -20.47 -0.52 6.89
CA HIS A 526 -21.27 0.67 6.60
C HIS A 526 -20.91 1.17 5.20
N LEU A 527 -21.87 1.12 4.27
CA LEU A 527 -21.66 1.38 2.84
C LEU A 527 -22.45 2.62 2.39
N VAL A 528 -21.75 3.67 1.96
CA VAL A 528 -22.41 4.89 1.46
C VAL A 528 -21.89 5.21 0.07
N ASP A 529 -22.78 5.35 -0.92
CA ASP A 529 -22.37 5.63 -2.30
C ASP A 529 -21.42 4.54 -2.83
N VAL A 530 -21.91 3.30 -2.88
CA VAL A 530 -21.13 2.11 -3.28
C VAL A 530 -21.70 1.48 -4.55
N VAL A 531 -20.81 1.11 -5.47
CA VAL A 531 -21.15 0.39 -6.69
C VAL A 531 -20.38 -0.92 -6.72
N VAL A 532 -21.08 -2.04 -6.83
CA VAL A 532 -20.51 -3.34 -7.17
C VAL A 532 -20.98 -3.72 -8.57
N ARG A 533 -20.07 -4.02 -9.50
CA ARG A 533 -20.50 -4.39 -10.86
C ARG A 533 -19.65 -5.43 -11.55
N ASN A 534 -20.28 -6.21 -12.42
CA ASN A 534 -19.65 -7.25 -13.22
C ASN A 534 -18.86 -8.22 -12.32
N THR A 535 -19.50 -8.76 -11.28
CA THR A 535 -18.90 -9.85 -10.50
C THR A 535 -19.10 -11.16 -11.27
N GLU A 536 -17.98 -11.74 -11.68
CA GLU A 536 -17.86 -13.00 -12.41
C GLU A 536 -17.86 -14.18 -11.43
N PRO A 537 -18.12 -15.41 -11.89
CA PRO A 537 -17.97 -16.60 -11.08
C PRO A 537 -16.52 -17.02 -10.85
N ARG A 538 -16.36 -17.88 -9.83
CA ARG A 538 -15.08 -18.42 -9.43
C ARG A 538 -14.61 -19.41 -10.49
N GLN A 539 -13.36 -19.30 -10.92
CA GLN A 539 -12.81 -20.14 -11.99
C GLN A 539 -12.71 -21.64 -11.65
N GLU A 540 -12.61 -22.00 -10.37
CA GLU A 540 -12.51 -23.42 -9.96
C GLU A 540 -13.70 -24.26 -10.42
N ASN A 541 -14.90 -23.68 -10.33
CA ASN A 541 -16.13 -24.46 -10.34
C ASN A 541 -17.34 -23.72 -10.93
N ASP A 542 -17.15 -22.50 -11.44
CA ASP A 542 -18.18 -21.62 -12.00
C ASP A 542 -19.34 -21.33 -11.03
N PHE A 543 -19.10 -21.44 -9.72
CA PHE A 543 -20.00 -21.01 -8.64
C PHE A 543 -19.57 -19.67 -8.08
N PHE A 544 -20.44 -19.07 -7.27
CA PHE A 544 -20.22 -17.74 -6.71
C PHE A 544 -20.18 -16.70 -7.84
N GLY A 545 -19.96 -15.43 -7.50
CA GLY A 545 -20.15 -14.28 -8.39
C GLY A 545 -21.09 -13.25 -7.80
N TYR A 546 -21.18 -13.24 -6.47
CA TYR A 546 -22.17 -12.47 -5.75
C TYR A 546 -21.82 -10.98 -5.75
N GLY A 547 -22.81 -10.11 -5.81
CA GLY A 547 -22.59 -8.68 -5.62
C GLY A 547 -22.14 -8.38 -4.18
N ILE A 548 -23.07 -8.47 -3.23
CA ILE A 548 -22.83 -8.17 -1.82
C ILE A 548 -23.42 -9.29 -0.96
N CYS A 549 -22.66 -9.74 0.04
CA CYS A 549 -23.04 -10.87 0.87
C CYS A 549 -22.80 -10.64 2.37
N ALA A 550 -23.81 -10.94 3.20
CA ALA A 550 -23.70 -11.00 4.66
C ALA A 550 -23.95 -12.44 5.14
N GLN A 551 -23.01 -13.01 5.88
CA GLN A 551 -23.11 -14.39 6.35
C GLN A 551 -22.67 -14.56 7.81
N ALA A 552 -23.14 -15.64 8.44
CA ALA A 552 -22.72 -16.07 9.77
C ALA A 552 -22.81 -14.92 10.80
N THR A 553 -23.98 -14.28 10.89
CA THR A 553 -24.27 -13.10 11.74
C THR A 553 -23.57 -11.78 11.39
N GLY A 554 -22.84 -11.73 10.25
CA GLY A 554 -22.29 -10.48 9.72
C GLY A 554 -23.39 -9.46 9.41
N THR A 555 -23.08 -8.18 9.62
CA THR A 555 -24.04 -7.08 9.47
C THR A 555 -23.60 -6.09 8.39
N ILE A 556 -24.50 -5.76 7.47
CA ILE A 556 -24.28 -4.73 6.46
C ILE A 556 -25.36 -3.67 6.60
N THR A 557 -24.96 -2.41 6.64
CA THR A 557 -25.86 -1.27 6.47
C THR A 557 -25.41 -0.44 5.28
N GLY A 558 -26.34 0.14 4.53
CA GLY A 558 -25.93 1.03 3.45
C GLY A 558 -26.97 1.97 2.91
N GLU A 559 -26.47 3.00 2.22
CA GLU A 559 -27.24 4.08 1.59
C GLU A 559 -26.70 4.35 0.18
N ARG A 560 -27.60 4.40 -0.81
CA ARG A 560 -27.27 4.62 -2.24
C ARG A 560 -26.26 3.58 -2.74
N VAL A 561 -26.71 2.33 -2.82
CA VAL A 561 -25.90 1.18 -3.23
C VAL A 561 -26.41 0.64 -4.56
N VAL A 562 -25.49 0.33 -5.48
CA VAL A 562 -25.79 -0.31 -6.77
C VAL A 562 -25.07 -1.64 -6.87
N VAL A 563 -25.80 -2.68 -7.25
CA VAL A 563 -25.25 -3.97 -7.71
C VAL A 563 -25.65 -4.17 -9.15
N ASP A 564 -24.70 -4.31 -10.07
CA ASP A 564 -24.98 -4.34 -11.50
C ASP A 564 -24.16 -5.40 -12.24
N GLY A 565 -24.78 -6.46 -12.75
CA GLY A 565 -24.04 -7.56 -13.38
C GLY A 565 -23.41 -8.49 -12.35
N ALA A 566 -24.23 -9.15 -11.54
CA ALA A 566 -23.77 -10.21 -10.65
C ALA A 566 -24.13 -11.58 -11.22
N TYR A 567 -23.31 -12.59 -10.94
CA TYR A 567 -23.60 -13.97 -11.29
C TYR A 567 -24.15 -14.71 -10.05
N GLU A 568 -25.25 -15.42 -10.22
CA GLU A 568 -26.05 -16.08 -9.18
C GLU A 568 -26.83 -15.15 -8.24
N LEU A 569 -26.16 -14.22 -7.53
CA LEU A 569 -26.80 -13.43 -6.46
C LEU A 569 -26.39 -11.95 -6.48
N GLY A 570 -27.38 -11.05 -6.43
CA GLY A 570 -27.13 -9.61 -6.31
C GLY A 570 -26.75 -9.19 -4.89
N LEU A 571 -27.73 -9.17 -3.98
CA LEU A 571 -27.57 -8.89 -2.55
C LEU A 571 -28.12 -10.08 -1.76
N PHE A 572 -27.28 -10.68 -0.91
CA PHE A 572 -27.57 -11.97 -0.28
C PHE A 572 -27.24 -12.00 1.20
N ALA A 573 -28.21 -12.37 2.03
CA ALA A 573 -28.00 -12.65 3.45
C ALA A 573 -28.31 -14.11 3.80
N ILE A 574 -27.43 -14.73 4.59
CA ILE A 574 -27.60 -16.11 5.05
C ILE A 574 -27.08 -16.35 6.47
N ALA A 575 -27.61 -17.39 7.14
CA ALA A 575 -27.09 -17.93 8.40
C ALA A 575 -26.95 -16.83 9.48
N GLY A 576 -28.06 -16.18 9.78
CA GLY A 576 -28.14 -15.07 10.74
C GLY A 576 -27.61 -13.73 10.23
N GLY A 577 -27.08 -13.65 9.01
CA GLY A 577 -26.65 -12.40 8.39
C GLY A 577 -27.76 -11.34 8.39
N THR A 578 -27.38 -10.09 8.60
CA THR A 578 -28.31 -8.96 8.64
C THR A 578 -27.92 -7.90 7.62
N ILE A 579 -28.87 -7.49 6.78
CA ILE A 579 -28.65 -6.42 5.80
C ILE A 579 -29.75 -5.36 5.95
N THR A 580 -29.35 -4.09 6.08
CA THR A 580 -30.26 -2.94 6.05
C THR A 580 -29.82 -1.97 4.95
N MET A 581 -30.70 -1.66 4.00
CA MET A 581 -30.36 -0.77 2.88
C MET A 581 -31.41 0.33 2.68
N SER A 582 -30.95 1.53 2.34
CA SER A 582 -31.79 2.59 1.78
C SER A 582 -31.29 3.04 0.42
N ASP A 583 -32.18 3.18 -0.57
CA ASP A 583 -31.82 3.54 -1.94
C ASP A 583 -30.88 2.49 -2.58
N LEU A 584 -31.42 1.30 -2.84
CA LEU A 584 -30.71 0.16 -3.42
C LEU A 584 -31.15 -0.10 -4.87
N ALA A 585 -30.22 -0.21 -5.81
CA ALA A 585 -30.51 -0.70 -7.15
C ALA A 585 -29.77 -2.01 -7.41
N ILE A 586 -30.47 -3.04 -7.87
CA ILE A 586 -29.90 -4.31 -8.33
C ILE A 586 -30.34 -4.55 -9.77
N GLN A 587 -29.38 -4.73 -10.67
CA GLN A 587 -29.63 -4.89 -12.10
C GLN A 587 -28.78 -6.02 -12.65
N ARG A 588 -29.30 -6.70 -13.68
CA ARG A 588 -28.59 -7.74 -14.45
C ARG A 588 -28.01 -8.83 -13.53
N VAL A 589 -28.88 -9.68 -12.98
CA VAL A 589 -28.43 -10.85 -12.21
C VAL A 589 -28.57 -12.10 -13.06
N GLU A 590 -27.41 -12.62 -13.46
CA GLU A 590 -27.29 -13.81 -14.29
C GLU A 590 -27.48 -15.07 -13.46
N ARG A 591 -27.93 -16.13 -14.14
CA ARG A 591 -28.15 -17.42 -13.49
C ARG A 591 -26.92 -18.30 -13.58
N SER A 592 -26.75 -19.18 -12.60
CA SER A 592 -25.79 -20.27 -12.70
C SER A 592 -26.04 -21.13 -13.95
N GLN A 593 -24.99 -21.52 -14.64
CA GLN A 593 -25.06 -22.50 -15.72
C GLN A 593 -24.90 -23.92 -15.16
N SER A 594 -25.97 -24.43 -14.55
CA SER A 594 -26.03 -25.79 -14.01
C SER A 594 -27.10 -26.63 -14.71
N ASP A 595 -26.73 -27.86 -15.10
CA ASP A 595 -27.68 -28.89 -15.56
C ASP A 595 -28.51 -29.47 -14.40
N ASP A 596 -28.07 -29.26 -13.15
CA ASP A 596 -28.79 -29.62 -11.94
C ASP A 596 -29.78 -28.50 -11.56
N PRO A 597 -31.11 -28.76 -11.65
CA PRO A 597 -32.14 -27.78 -11.29
C PRO A 597 -32.07 -27.33 -9.82
N SER A 598 -31.52 -28.17 -8.95
CA SER A 598 -31.32 -27.83 -7.54
C SER A 598 -30.13 -26.90 -7.30
N ARG A 599 -29.43 -26.46 -8.34
CA ARG A 599 -28.30 -25.51 -8.24
C ARG A 599 -28.50 -24.27 -9.10
N VAL A 600 -29.66 -24.14 -9.73
CA VAL A 600 -30.03 -22.97 -10.51
C VAL A 600 -30.34 -21.82 -9.56
N THR A 601 -29.51 -20.78 -9.60
CA THR A 601 -29.59 -19.59 -8.77
C THR A 601 -29.48 -18.38 -9.69
N GLY A 602 -30.14 -17.28 -9.34
CA GLY A 602 -30.24 -16.07 -10.16
C GLY A 602 -31.17 -15.11 -9.45
N TYR A 603 -30.83 -14.77 -8.20
CA TYR A 603 -31.68 -14.03 -7.28
C TYR A 603 -31.11 -12.63 -7.06
N ALA A 604 -31.90 -11.60 -7.33
CA ALA A 604 -31.41 -10.24 -7.16
C ALA A 604 -31.30 -9.87 -5.68
N LEU A 605 -32.36 -10.07 -4.89
CA LEU A 605 -32.36 -9.85 -3.44
C LEU A 605 -32.79 -11.12 -2.71
N ALA A 606 -31.91 -11.70 -1.88
CA ALA A 606 -32.16 -12.99 -1.23
C ALA A 606 -31.90 -12.97 0.29
N ALA A 607 -32.83 -13.58 1.04
CA ALA A 607 -32.70 -13.82 2.48
C ALA A 607 -32.96 -15.31 2.81
N ILE A 608 -31.96 -15.99 3.39
CA ILE A 608 -32.05 -17.42 3.74
C ILE A 608 -31.64 -17.63 5.20
N SER A 609 -32.56 -17.94 6.11
CA SER A 609 -32.27 -17.94 7.57
C SER A 609 -31.59 -16.62 8.03
N ALA A 610 -32.03 -15.50 7.48
CA ALA A 610 -31.38 -14.20 7.62
C ALA A 610 -32.39 -13.05 7.64
N THR A 611 -31.94 -11.86 8.01
CA THR A 611 -32.78 -10.65 8.06
C THR A 611 -32.32 -9.63 7.03
N VAL A 612 -33.24 -9.18 6.20
CA VAL A 612 -33.00 -8.15 5.18
C VAL A 612 -34.12 -7.10 5.27
N ASP A 613 -33.78 -5.83 5.54
CA ASP A 613 -34.68 -4.68 5.51
C ASP A 613 -34.21 -3.69 4.44
N VAL A 614 -35.05 -3.40 3.45
CA VAL A 614 -34.73 -2.49 2.34
C VAL A 614 -35.84 -1.47 2.15
N THR A 615 -35.48 -0.19 2.05
CA THR A 615 -36.42 0.90 1.74
C THR A 615 -35.92 1.74 0.58
N GLY A 616 -36.77 2.02 -0.42
CA GLY A 616 -36.32 2.74 -1.62
C GLY A 616 -35.46 1.81 -2.47
N PHE A 617 -36.05 1.02 -3.35
CA PHE A 617 -35.26 0.07 -4.13
C PHE A 617 -35.76 -0.16 -5.55
N GLU A 618 -34.84 -0.61 -6.40
CA GLU A 618 -35.12 -1.04 -7.76
C GLU A 618 -34.42 -2.38 -8.01
N VAL A 619 -35.19 -3.39 -8.39
CA VAL A 619 -34.68 -4.69 -8.82
C VAL A 619 -35.12 -4.90 -10.26
N SER A 620 -34.17 -5.13 -11.15
CA SER A 620 -34.46 -5.40 -12.55
C SER A 620 -33.58 -6.48 -13.17
N ASP A 621 -34.12 -7.13 -14.19
CA ASP A 621 -33.38 -8.03 -15.07
C ASP A 621 -32.72 -9.21 -14.30
N SER A 622 -33.51 -9.83 -13.42
CA SER A 622 -33.13 -11.05 -12.70
C SER A 622 -33.58 -12.29 -13.44
N THR A 623 -32.64 -13.19 -13.69
CA THR A 623 -32.88 -14.41 -14.50
C THR A 623 -33.67 -15.51 -13.79
N THR A 624 -33.89 -15.42 -12.48
CA THR A 624 -34.76 -16.35 -11.73
C THR A 624 -35.79 -15.61 -10.87
N CYS A 625 -35.36 -14.99 -9.76
CA CYS A 625 -36.25 -14.29 -8.84
C CYS A 625 -35.75 -12.86 -8.58
N GLY A 626 -36.63 -11.87 -8.60
CA GLY A 626 -36.32 -10.53 -8.14
C GLY A 626 -36.06 -10.53 -6.63
N LEU A 627 -37.04 -11.05 -5.88
CA LEU A 627 -36.96 -11.25 -4.43
C LEU A 627 -37.01 -12.76 -4.11
N PHE A 628 -36.16 -13.22 -3.20
CA PHE A 628 -36.13 -14.61 -2.75
C PHE A 628 -36.08 -14.69 -1.23
N VAL A 629 -36.99 -15.45 -0.64
CA VAL A 629 -37.01 -15.71 0.80
C VAL A 629 -37.19 -17.21 1.06
N ALA A 630 -36.30 -17.80 1.84
CA ALA A 630 -36.37 -19.21 2.16
C ALA A 630 -35.90 -19.50 3.59
N ALA A 631 -36.44 -20.55 4.19
CA ALA A 631 -35.87 -21.09 5.42
C ALA A 631 -34.61 -21.90 5.07
N GLY A 632 -33.50 -21.64 5.75
CA GLY A 632 -32.31 -22.48 5.65
C GLY A 632 -32.48 -23.82 6.37
N THR A 633 -31.44 -24.65 6.33
CA THR A 633 -31.44 -25.98 6.98
C THR A 633 -31.17 -25.94 8.48
N SER A 634 -30.78 -24.77 9.02
CA SER A 634 -30.53 -24.53 10.45
C SER A 634 -31.85 -24.37 11.22
N THR A 635 -32.07 -25.18 12.25
CA THR A 635 -33.28 -25.10 13.08
C THR A 635 -33.19 -23.91 14.04
N GLY A 636 -34.08 -22.93 13.90
CA GLY A 636 -34.31 -21.87 14.91
C GLY A 636 -34.00 -20.43 14.47
N GLU A 637 -33.40 -20.22 13.30
CA GLU A 637 -33.16 -18.88 12.75
C GLU A 637 -34.42 -18.35 12.06
N LEU A 638 -34.83 -17.13 12.41
CA LEU A 638 -35.93 -16.46 11.73
C LEU A 638 -35.44 -15.91 10.39
N THR A 639 -36.21 -16.15 9.34
CA THR A 639 -35.99 -15.52 8.03
C THR A 639 -36.95 -14.34 7.87
N SER A 640 -36.45 -13.17 7.53
CA SER A 640 -37.25 -11.97 7.29
C SER A 640 -36.71 -11.21 6.09
N LEU A 641 -37.57 -10.94 5.11
CA LEU A 641 -37.32 -10.03 4.01
C LEU A 641 -38.39 -8.94 4.02
N ASP A 642 -38.04 -7.77 4.52
CA ASP A 642 -38.91 -6.60 4.62
C ASP A 642 -38.49 -5.57 3.58
N VAL A 643 -39.35 -5.34 2.59
CA VAL A 643 -39.09 -4.36 1.52
C VAL A 643 -40.18 -3.30 1.48
N ARG A 644 -39.79 -2.04 1.20
CA ARG A 644 -40.70 -0.89 1.22
C ARG A 644 -40.35 0.11 0.11
N SER A 645 -41.35 0.71 -0.53
CA SER A 645 -41.18 1.80 -1.49
C SER A 645 -40.20 1.43 -2.61
N GLY A 646 -40.59 0.56 -3.54
CA GLY A 646 -39.67 0.12 -4.60
C GLY A 646 -40.32 -0.57 -5.79
N ILE A 647 -39.50 -0.98 -6.74
CA ILE A 647 -39.92 -1.58 -8.01
C ILE A 647 -39.19 -2.91 -8.21
N VAL A 648 -39.93 -3.95 -8.61
CA VAL A 648 -39.39 -5.22 -9.08
C VAL A 648 -39.90 -5.47 -10.50
N GLU A 649 -38.99 -5.46 -11.47
CA GLU A 649 -39.36 -5.58 -12.88
C GLU A 649 -38.46 -6.50 -13.69
N ARG A 650 -38.95 -6.91 -14.86
CA ARG A 650 -38.21 -7.73 -15.85
C ARG A 650 -37.52 -8.96 -15.25
N SER A 651 -38.15 -9.56 -14.24
CA SER A 651 -37.68 -10.81 -13.65
C SER A 651 -38.56 -11.97 -14.13
N VAL A 652 -38.01 -13.19 -14.19
CA VAL A 652 -38.85 -14.38 -14.47
C VAL A 652 -39.93 -14.50 -13.40
N ILE A 653 -39.54 -14.42 -12.12
CA ILE A 653 -40.46 -14.31 -11.00
C ILE A 653 -40.14 -13.05 -10.19
N GLY A 654 -41.14 -12.21 -9.91
CA GLY A 654 -40.99 -11.01 -9.09
C GLY A 654 -40.57 -11.36 -7.66
N ALA A 655 -41.31 -12.24 -6.99
CA ALA A 655 -40.96 -12.74 -5.66
C ALA A 655 -41.18 -14.26 -5.52
N CYS A 656 -40.18 -14.94 -4.98
CA CYS A 656 -40.16 -16.38 -4.70
C CYS A 656 -40.13 -16.61 -3.19
N ILE A 657 -41.14 -17.31 -2.67
CA ILE A 657 -41.35 -17.47 -1.23
C ILE A 657 -41.39 -18.95 -0.87
N GLN A 658 -40.39 -19.37 -0.11
CA GLN A 658 -40.20 -20.74 0.36
C GLN A 658 -40.18 -20.80 1.88
N VAL A 659 -41.05 -20.00 2.52
CA VAL A 659 -41.27 -20.00 3.97
C VAL A 659 -42.75 -20.23 4.22
N ASP A 660 -43.07 -21.29 4.95
CA ASP A 660 -44.47 -21.60 5.29
C ASP A 660 -45.05 -20.52 6.21
N GLY A 661 -46.27 -20.06 5.89
CA GLY A 661 -46.96 -19.00 6.63
C GLY A 661 -46.30 -17.61 6.55
N TYR A 662 -45.45 -17.34 5.55
CA TYR A 662 -44.81 -16.04 5.38
C TYR A 662 -45.81 -14.89 5.23
N ASP A 663 -45.57 -13.77 5.92
CA ASP A 663 -46.40 -12.58 5.83
C ASP A 663 -46.07 -11.79 4.54
N LEU A 664 -46.87 -12.02 3.50
CA LEU A 664 -46.74 -11.36 2.20
C LEU A 664 -46.80 -9.83 2.28
N SER A 665 -47.42 -9.26 3.32
CA SER A 665 -47.50 -7.79 3.46
C SER A 665 -46.12 -7.14 3.58
N ARG A 666 -45.09 -7.92 3.99
CA ARG A 666 -43.70 -7.47 4.06
C ARG A 666 -43.05 -7.22 2.71
N LEU A 667 -43.61 -7.77 1.63
CA LEU A 667 -43.12 -7.62 0.25
C LEU A 667 -43.98 -6.70 -0.61
N MET A 668 -45.03 -6.11 -0.03
CA MET A 668 -46.07 -5.36 -0.76
C MET A 668 -46.29 -3.93 -0.26
N ARG A 669 -45.46 -3.43 0.67
CA ARG A 669 -45.59 -2.08 1.22
C ARG A 669 -45.05 -1.06 0.22
N ASP A 670 -45.92 -0.49 -0.60
CA ASP A 670 -45.54 0.48 -1.64
C ASP A 670 -44.51 -0.14 -2.62
N VAL A 671 -44.78 -1.39 -3.04
CA VAL A 671 -43.92 -2.12 -3.99
C VAL A 671 -44.68 -2.40 -5.28
N GLU A 672 -44.10 -1.98 -6.40
CA GLU A 672 -44.63 -2.21 -7.74
C GLU A 672 -43.96 -3.43 -8.38
N TYR A 673 -44.76 -4.40 -8.81
CA TYR A 673 -44.30 -5.55 -9.60
C TYR A 673 -44.84 -5.42 -11.03
N ARG A 674 -43.94 -5.20 -12.00
CA ARG A 674 -44.34 -5.00 -13.40
C ARG A 674 -43.40 -5.70 -14.37
N ASP A 675 -43.90 -6.01 -15.55
CA ASP A 675 -43.11 -6.62 -16.63
C ASP A 675 -42.34 -7.90 -16.22
N ASN A 676 -42.80 -8.59 -15.17
CA ASN A 676 -42.31 -9.92 -14.77
C ASN A 676 -43.15 -10.99 -15.48
N GLU A 677 -42.59 -12.18 -15.73
CA GLU A 677 -43.38 -13.29 -16.28
C GLU A 677 -44.43 -13.76 -15.25
N LEU A 678 -44.02 -13.81 -13.98
CA LEU A 678 -44.89 -14.07 -12.82
C LEU A 678 -44.53 -13.09 -11.70
N ASN A 679 -45.50 -12.41 -11.09
CA ASN A 679 -45.19 -11.47 -10.00
C ASN A 679 -44.86 -12.17 -8.67
N LEU A 680 -45.47 -13.32 -8.39
CA LEU A 680 -45.36 -13.99 -7.10
C LEU A 680 -45.47 -15.51 -7.26
N ASP A 681 -44.53 -16.26 -6.66
CA ASP A 681 -44.57 -17.71 -6.50
C ASP A 681 -44.36 -18.09 -5.02
N VAL A 682 -45.24 -18.97 -4.52
CA VAL A 682 -45.22 -19.49 -3.14
C VAL A 682 -45.02 -21.02 -3.11
N THR A 683 -44.58 -21.59 -4.23
CA THR A 683 -44.33 -23.02 -4.34
C THR A 683 -43.10 -23.40 -3.51
N MET A 684 -43.32 -24.31 -2.55
CA MET A 684 -42.23 -24.84 -1.73
C MET A 684 -41.36 -25.78 -2.56
N LEU A 685 -40.21 -25.28 -3.00
CA LEU A 685 -39.14 -26.06 -3.59
C LEU A 685 -37.99 -26.20 -2.58
N PRO A 686 -37.15 -27.23 -2.70
CA PRO A 686 -35.91 -27.29 -1.92
C PRO A 686 -35.07 -26.05 -2.21
N VAL A 687 -34.46 -25.48 -1.16
CA VAL A 687 -33.43 -24.44 -1.33
C VAL A 687 -32.30 -25.04 -2.16
N PRO A 688 -31.80 -24.33 -3.19
CA PRO A 688 -30.73 -24.85 -4.01
C PRO A 688 -29.51 -25.33 -3.20
N GLU A 689 -28.91 -26.46 -3.57
CA GLU A 689 -27.70 -26.98 -2.95
C GLU A 689 -26.56 -25.94 -3.03
N GLY A 690 -25.91 -25.69 -1.90
CA GLY A 690 -24.85 -24.66 -1.76
C GLY A 690 -25.34 -23.33 -1.17
N LEU A 691 -26.63 -22.98 -1.30
CA LEU A 691 -27.23 -21.76 -0.73
C LEU A 691 -27.68 -21.89 0.74
N GLY A 692 -27.40 -23.02 1.41
CA GLY A 692 -27.79 -23.28 2.80
C GLY A 692 -26.61 -23.43 3.77
N ALA A 693 -25.38 -23.41 3.25
CA ALA A 693 -24.16 -23.57 4.03
C ALA A 693 -23.36 -22.27 4.02
N SER A 694 -22.73 -21.93 5.15
CA SER A 694 -21.77 -20.83 5.20
C SER A 694 -20.63 -21.08 4.22
N MET A 695 -20.13 -20.02 3.56
CA MET A 695 -18.86 -20.13 2.86
C MET A 695 -17.76 -20.54 3.88
N PRO A 696 -16.88 -21.49 3.52
CA PRO A 696 -15.83 -21.97 4.40
C PRO A 696 -14.75 -20.95 4.70
#